data_AF-A0A163JFW8-F1
#
_entry.id   AF-A0A163JFW8-F1
#
_cell.length_a   1.000
_cell.length_b   1.000
_cell.length_c   1.000
_cell.angle_alpha   90.00
_cell.angle_beta   90.00
_cell.angle_gamma   90.00
#
_symmetry.space_group_name_H-M   'P 1'
#
loop_
_entity.id
_entity.type
_entity.pdbx_description
1 polymer ?
#
loop_
_entity_poly.entity_id
_entity_poly.type
_entity_poly.pdbx_seq_one_letter_code
_entity_poly.pdbx_strand_id
1 'polypeptide(L)'
;MMEASTHKDFVYHLTQQHYQAALDLGKELDIDTDVVYKAQWLARLDELGSHLTKQDVDLLDRIHDDAWIVSQCLTVTLDNDTLQQSLLQLGQTKTHQHTDTLLQSWQSQHESGSPITVQDNDKLWLGARRYFLQYMDRLQTFMKVWPALVTKDPTLFAEAYGDFRDVNLVAQAIEFARSENNHGLDALFMHHGSSLLPHRLFILSQVPETVDPAGFDLPHVTGDQEDLWVQEPWRPTLDPVELPWVNDLLISTGDSGSDEVTTAAAAAVDGLLSAAPEDASFLLHLNQVVQSTPYPASADIIAQWYLNRARTMDSLGLASHALGLIRYAKAMGVPDMDGYVERYDWLCKFIYASSNLDSSVVMDLAAFEQLSPYDVLEGLLLHTQTETIVQDMRRLALPWLDRCNKKQQQQQQQTDNDDDDDDERPAFLLYRWLLGLSLDRLGRYCAVFEASKPTLPLEDRIIKDDCDLTRLVLATVYSSDGSMEYLVRMFECLPISLFGPDEEADTTDDNDEVDMAALLPLAGTPLGLFTALQSIDRKGLTKIMDTLQSHLMSAEVLVRYHASVPLRWYLQQDQPVQVQRQLCIRMASQAAGGVESGGKQFDSDDDWRELLDDMLRLHDGGNGIFSKLDGTEIMEIFYSSLLRCGSKYLYVGFANEVVSLTLLLLYPLEFRLAKELVVGPRSMMGLEQAEKLVIDAEREFFDNSTTGNMNADNMKKAWECLQVVPPTDRIKKEMDLIEATHILISVYQVADKPGMVLMPIQLRQSTNRLDLISKLVNTRKGIYRQFKEIVTLTNKLGYQGDLLAEVSVLAMMAGAAMVDEEYNTCYRLCQATVDKAQSITTTSNRSYIDKVQQAAWQICFNLGKLEAWDDTLRRLDVLAMALTVCPVEDMHDILAVYQSLEQKHPLSNPQDIIQLESRRYDDTMALETSRGVAGWQGLLESAKKRQWIIGDLLKAGVYDDGASSPTSQGDQHVDFDSNHPGGVGKRKRDQLRDIVGGVGGWLFQQ
;
A
#
# COMPACT_ATOMS: atom_id res chain seq x y z
N MET A 1 -39.53 -106.72 44.10
CA MET A 1 -39.15 -107.06 42.72
C MET A 1 -38.50 -105.81 42.15
N MET A 2 -37.19 -105.85 41.87
CA MET A 2 -36.54 -104.77 41.13
C MET A 2 -36.94 -104.92 39.66
N GLU A 3 -37.59 -103.90 39.10
CA GLU A 3 -37.89 -103.85 37.66
C GLU A 3 -36.57 -103.85 36.89
N ALA A 4 -36.47 -104.68 35.85
CA ALA A 4 -35.29 -104.75 35.01
C ALA A 4 -35.16 -103.43 34.25
N SER A 5 -34.01 -102.76 34.40
CA SER A 5 -33.65 -101.55 33.67
C SER A 5 -33.75 -101.78 32.15
N THR A 6 -34.43 -100.89 31.42
CA THR A 6 -34.63 -101.01 29.97
C THR A 6 -33.83 -99.96 29.19
N HIS A 7 -33.48 -100.23 27.93
CA HIS A 7 -32.87 -99.24 27.02
C HIS A 7 -33.67 -97.94 26.90
N LYS A 8 -35.00 -97.99 27.12
CA LYS A 8 -35.85 -96.80 27.16
C LYS A 8 -35.57 -95.92 28.39
N ASP A 9 -35.28 -96.54 29.53
CA ASP A 9 -34.94 -95.83 30.76
C ASP A 9 -33.56 -95.14 30.61
N PHE A 10 -32.60 -95.80 29.95
CA PHE A 10 -31.31 -95.19 29.61
C PHE A 10 -31.47 -93.92 28.73
N VAL A 11 -32.23 -94.01 27.63
CA VAL A 11 -32.49 -92.84 26.75
C VAL A 11 -33.29 -91.77 27.50
N TYR A 12 -34.24 -92.16 28.34
CA TYR A 12 -34.99 -91.22 29.19
C TYR A 12 -34.04 -90.46 30.13
N HIS A 13 -33.18 -91.15 30.87
CA HIS A 13 -32.20 -90.52 31.76
C HIS A 13 -31.20 -89.63 31.00
N LEU A 14 -30.81 -90.00 29.78
CA LEU A 14 -29.95 -89.19 28.91
C LEU A 14 -30.64 -87.90 28.46
N THR A 15 -31.88 -87.97 27.99
CA THR A 15 -32.66 -86.79 27.56
C THR A 15 -33.03 -85.85 28.71
N GLN A 16 -33.12 -86.38 29.94
CA GLN A 16 -33.37 -85.60 31.16
C GLN A 16 -32.08 -85.10 31.83
N GLN A 17 -30.91 -85.20 31.17
CA GLN A 17 -29.60 -84.78 31.67
C GLN A 17 -29.17 -85.45 33.01
N HIS A 18 -29.72 -86.62 33.34
CA HIS A 18 -29.35 -87.40 34.51
C HIS A 18 -28.16 -88.32 34.23
N TYR A 19 -26.99 -87.73 33.94
CA TYR A 19 -25.82 -88.43 33.40
C TYR A 19 -25.27 -89.54 34.30
N GLN A 20 -25.25 -89.36 35.63
CA GLN A 20 -24.75 -90.41 36.54
C GLN A 20 -25.65 -91.66 36.52
N ALA A 21 -26.97 -91.47 36.53
CA ALA A 21 -27.93 -92.56 36.41
C ALA A 21 -27.84 -93.23 35.02
N ALA A 22 -27.64 -92.44 33.96
CA ALA A 22 -27.40 -92.97 32.62
C ALA A 22 -26.08 -93.78 32.53
N LEU A 23 -25.00 -93.35 33.20
CA LEU A 23 -23.73 -94.09 33.25
C LEU A 23 -23.86 -95.42 34.00
N ASP A 24 -24.57 -95.42 35.12
CA ASP A 24 -24.79 -96.63 35.92
C ASP A 24 -25.66 -97.63 35.15
N LEU A 25 -26.73 -97.15 34.48
CA LEU A 25 -27.55 -97.95 33.57
C LEU A 25 -26.79 -98.41 32.32
N GLY A 26 -25.91 -97.58 31.77
CA GLY A 26 -25.08 -97.92 30.60
C GLY A 26 -24.14 -99.09 30.91
N LYS A 27 -23.53 -99.09 32.10
CA LYS A 27 -22.70 -100.21 32.59
C LYS A 27 -23.50 -101.49 32.85
N GLU A 28 -24.73 -101.37 33.34
CA GLU A 28 -25.62 -102.52 33.53
C GLU A 28 -26.11 -103.11 32.20
N LEU A 29 -26.27 -102.28 31.17
CA LEU A 29 -26.82 -102.63 29.86
C LEU A 29 -25.77 -102.86 28.76
N ASP A 30 -24.47 -102.83 29.09
CA ASP A 30 -23.34 -102.94 28.15
C ASP A 30 -23.42 -101.95 26.97
N ILE A 31 -23.90 -100.74 27.25
CA ILE A 31 -23.97 -99.63 26.29
C ILE A 31 -22.68 -98.83 26.39
N ASP A 32 -22.13 -98.44 25.24
CA ASP A 32 -20.93 -97.61 25.14
C ASP A 32 -21.08 -96.32 25.99
N THR A 33 -20.20 -96.17 26.96
CA THR A 33 -20.17 -95.05 27.89
C THR A 33 -19.86 -93.72 27.18
N ASP A 34 -19.22 -93.76 26.01
CA ASP A 34 -18.92 -92.58 25.21
C ASP A 34 -20.20 -91.86 24.79
N VAL A 35 -21.31 -92.56 24.59
CA VAL A 35 -22.60 -91.93 24.22
C VAL A 35 -23.09 -91.00 25.33
N VAL A 36 -22.89 -91.37 26.59
CA VAL A 36 -23.27 -90.55 27.74
C VAL A 36 -22.35 -89.34 27.89
N TYR A 37 -21.03 -89.54 27.74
CA TYR A 37 -20.05 -88.45 27.83
C TYR A 37 -20.16 -87.47 26.65
N LYS A 38 -20.41 -87.95 25.41
CA LYS A 38 -20.68 -87.10 24.24
C LYS A 38 -21.95 -86.27 24.42
N ALA A 39 -23.04 -86.88 24.91
CA ALA A 39 -24.27 -86.15 25.20
C ALA A 39 -24.09 -85.13 26.32
N GLN A 40 -23.31 -85.47 27.35
CA GLN A 40 -22.96 -84.55 28.44
C GLN A 40 -22.14 -83.35 27.94
N TRP A 41 -21.16 -83.58 27.06
CA TRP A 41 -20.38 -82.53 26.42
C TRP A 41 -21.25 -81.60 25.57
N LEU A 42 -22.07 -82.16 24.68
CA LEU A 42 -22.93 -81.36 23.78
C LEU A 42 -23.95 -80.52 24.57
N ALA A 43 -24.56 -81.08 25.62
CA ALA A 43 -25.47 -80.32 26.47
C ALA A 43 -24.76 -79.17 27.21
N ARG A 44 -23.50 -79.39 27.66
CA ARG A 44 -22.70 -78.32 28.26
C ARG A 44 -22.31 -77.24 27.27
N LEU A 45 -21.97 -77.64 26.04
CA LEU A 45 -21.66 -76.71 24.95
C LEU A 45 -22.88 -75.86 24.58
N ASP A 46 -24.09 -76.45 24.51
CA ASP A 46 -25.33 -75.72 24.26
C ASP A 46 -25.72 -74.77 25.42
N GLU A 47 -25.43 -75.14 26.66
CA GLU A 47 -25.74 -74.34 27.86
C GLU A 47 -24.77 -73.17 28.07
N LEU A 48 -23.47 -73.39 27.87
CA LEU A 48 -22.40 -72.46 28.28
C LEU A 48 -21.64 -71.84 27.11
N GLY A 49 -21.75 -72.39 25.89
CA GLY A 49 -21.04 -71.91 24.72
C GLY A 49 -19.52 -71.89 24.93
N SER A 50 -18.92 -70.71 24.80
CA SER A 50 -17.48 -70.45 24.95
C SER A 50 -16.99 -70.40 26.42
N HIS A 51 -17.90 -70.39 27.40
CA HIS A 51 -17.60 -70.26 28.84
C HIS A 51 -17.31 -71.59 29.55
N LEU A 52 -16.92 -72.64 28.83
CA LEU A 52 -16.66 -73.96 29.42
C LEU A 52 -15.54 -73.92 30.47
N THR A 53 -15.68 -74.73 31.51
CA THR A 53 -14.68 -74.84 32.58
C THR A 53 -13.70 -75.98 32.33
N LYS A 54 -12.59 -76.01 33.07
CA LYS A 54 -11.63 -77.12 33.02
C LYS A 54 -12.29 -78.49 33.22
N GLN A 55 -13.26 -78.59 34.12
CA GLN A 55 -13.94 -79.85 34.42
C GLN A 55 -14.78 -80.36 33.24
N ASP A 56 -15.29 -79.44 32.42
CA ASP A 56 -16.05 -79.79 31.22
C ASP A 56 -15.11 -80.28 30.12
N VAL A 57 -13.94 -79.66 29.95
CA VAL A 57 -12.89 -80.11 29.01
C VAL A 57 -12.32 -81.47 29.41
N ASP A 58 -12.13 -81.72 30.72
CA ASP A 58 -11.68 -83.03 31.25
C ASP A 58 -12.68 -84.17 30.93
N LEU A 59 -13.92 -83.88 30.47
CA LEU A 59 -14.85 -84.91 29.98
C LEU A 59 -14.38 -85.52 28.65
N LEU A 60 -13.69 -84.75 27.81
CA LEU A 60 -13.17 -85.23 26.52
C LEU A 60 -12.14 -86.35 26.70
N ASP A 61 -11.34 -86.31 27.77
CA ASP A 61 -10.38 -87.37 28.09
C ASP A 61 -11.02 -88.72 28.43
N ARG A 62 -12.32 -88.72 28.76
CA ARG A 62 -13.07 -89.94 29.12
C ARG A 62 -13.73 -90.62 27.92
N ILE A 63 -13.66 -89.99 26.74
CA ILE A 63 -14.21 -90.50 25.48
C ILE A 63 -13.10 -91.25 24.74
N HIS A 64 -13.43 -92.37 24.10
CA HIS A 64 -12.49 -93.23 23.38
C HIS A 64 -12.50 -92.98 21.87
N ASP A 65 -13.54 -92.34 21.34
CA ASP A 65 -13.63 -91.95 19.93
C ASP A 65 -12.74 -90.74 19.59
N ASP A 66 -11.50 -91.02 19.20
CA ASP A 66 -10.49 -90.01 18.86
C ASP A 66 -10.90 -89.11 17.68
N ALA A 67 -11.60 -89.65 16.67
CA ALA A 67 -12.02 -88.86 15.50
C ALA A 67 -13.07 -87.82 15.89
N TRP A 68 -14.00 -88.20 16.77
CA TRP A 68 -14.98 -87.28 17.32
C TRP A 68 -14.32 -86.23 18.22
N ILE A 69 -13.39 -86.60 19.11
CA ILE A 69 -12.66 -85.64 19.96
C ILE A 69 -11.93 -84.61 19.10
N VAL A 70 -11.20 -85.06 18.08
CA VAL A 70 -10.48 -84.17 17.15
C VAL A 70 -11.44 -83.21 16.44
N SER A 71 -12.59 -83.69 15.98
CA SER A 71 -13.60 -82.82 15.36
C SER A 71 -14.07 -81.71 16.32
N GLN A 72 -14.33 -82.04 17.59
CA GLN A 72 -14.77 -81.07 18.59
C GLN A 72 -13.66 -80.07 18.95
N CYS A 73 -12.42 -80.54 19.11
CA CYS A 73 -11.25 -79.70 19.38
C CYS A 73 -10.95 -78.71 18.23
N LEU A 74 -11.29 -79.05 16.98
CA LEU A 74 -11.14 -78.15 15.84
C LEU A 74 -12.25 -77.10 15.79
N THR A 75 -13.50 -77.47 16.08
CA THR A 75 -14.65 -76.57 15.95
C THR A 75 -14.79 -75.60 17.12
N VAL A 76 -14.61 -76.07 18.35
CA VAL A 76 -14.92 -75.30 19.57
C VAL A 76 -13.84 -74.27 19.89
N THR A 77 -14.28 -73.06 20.22
CA THR A 77 -13.43 -71.99 20.77
C THR A 77 -13.89 -71.59 22.17
N LEU A 78 -12.93 -71.32 23.05
CA LEU A 78 -13.13 -71.05 24.48
C LEU A 78 -12.60 -69.67 24.84
N ASP A 79 -13.24 -69.01 25.81
CA ASP A 79 -12.90 -67.65 26.25
C ASP A 79 -11.63 -67.56 27.09
N ASN A 80 -11.15 -68.69 27.60
CA ASN A 80 -9.96 -68.77 28.43
C ASN A 80 -8.79 -69.30 27.60
N ASP A 81 -7.71 -68.53 27.54
CA ASP A 81 -6.48 -68.83 26.80
C ASP A 81 -5.84 -70.16 27.23
N THR A 82 -5.74 -70.40 28.54
CA THR A 82 -5.15 -71.65 29.07
C THR A 82 -6.02 -72.86 28.77
N LEU A 83 -7.34 -72.69 28.77
CA LEU A 83 -8.28 -73.77 28.41
C LEU A 83 -8.26 -74.03 26.91
N GLN A 84 -8.26 -72.99 26.08
CA GLN A 84 -8.13 -73.11 24.62
C GLN A 84 -6.83 -73.82 24.25
N GLN A 85 -5.72 -73.47 24.91
CA GLN A 85 -4.44 -74.16 24.71
C GLN A 85 -4.53 -75.64 25.08
N SER A 86 -5.18 -75.96 26.21
CA SER A 86 -5.36 -77.37 26.63
C SER A 86 -6.23 -78.17 25.65
N LEU A 87 -7.28 -77.56 25.10
CA LEU A 87 -8.16 -78.18 24.11
C LEU A 87 -7.42 -78.52 22.81
N LEU A 88 -6.59 -77.58 22.33
CA LEU A 88 -5.76 -77.80 21.14
C LEU A 88 -4.64 -78.84 21.41
N GLN A 89 -4.03 -78.85 22.60
CA GLN A 89 -3.04 -79.86 22.99
C GLN A 89 -3.63 -81.26 23.07
N LEU A 90 -4.87 -81.40 23.54
CA LEU A 90 -5.58 -82.68 23.53
C LEU A 90 -5.76 -83.19 22.09
N GLY A 91 -6.27 -82.34 21.19
CA GLY A 91 -6.41 -82.67 19.77
C GLY A 91 -5.08 -83.02 19.09
N GLN A 92 -4.00 -82.29 19.41
CA GLN A 92 -2.66 -82.58 18.94
C GLN A 92 -2.15 -83.95 19.41
N THR A 93 -2.36 -84.28 20.68
CA THR A 93 -1.92 -85.56 21.25
C THR A 93 -2.62 -86.73 20.57
N LYS A 94 -3.94 -86.61 20.35
CA LYS A 94 -4.73 -87.63 19.64
C LYS A 94 -4.32 -87.76 18.18
N THR A 95 -4.13 -86.65 17.46
CA THR A 95 -3.68 -86.70 16.06
C THR A 95 -2.26 -87.26 15.90
N HIS A 96 -1.33 -86.97 16.82
CA HIS A 96 0.02 -87.55 16.82
C HIS A 96 0.01 -89.07 16.98
N GLN A 97 -0.85 -89.62 17.86
CA GLN A 97 -0.97 -91.07 18.06
C GLN A 97 -1.29 -91.83 16.76
N HIS A 98 -2.11 -91.24 15.90
CA HIS A 98 -2.50 -91.84 14.61
C HIS A 98 -1.51 -91.55 13.47
N THR A 99 -0.79 -90.43 13.52
CA THR A 99 0.05 -89.97 12.41
C THR A 99 1.56 -90.25 12.56
N ASP A 100 2.08 -90.41 13.78
CA ASP A 100 3.53 -90.55 14.01
C ASP A 100 4.12 -91.80 13.34
N THR A 101 3.44 -92.94 13.46
CA THR A 101 3.88 -94.20 12.84
C THR A 101 3.82 -94.13 11.32
N LEU A 102 2.82 -93.43 10.79
CA LEU A 102 2.64 -93.21 9.36
C LEU A 102 3.75 -92.31 8.80
N LEU A 103 4.02 -91.17 9.43
CA LEU A 103 5.06 -90.23 9.00
C LEU A 103 6.46 -90.86 9.05
N GLN A 104 6.75 -91.68 10.06
CA GLN A 104 8.01 -92.45 10.12
C GLN A 104 8.15 -93.42 8.94
N SER A 105 7.06 -94.07 8.54
CA SER A 105 7.04 -94.97 7.39
C SER A 105 7.24 -94.22 6.07
N TRP A 106 6.57 -93.07 5.90
CA TRP A 106 6.68 -92.22 4.72
C TRP A 106 8.07 -91.62 4.58
N GLN A 107 8.65 -91.17 5.69
CA GLN A 107 10.02 -90.64 5.70
C GLN A 107 11.03 -91.70 5.26
N SER A 108 10.91 -92.94 5.76
CA SER A 108 11.78 -94.06 5.35
C SER A 108 11.59 -94.43 3.87
N GLN A 109 10.36 -94.32 3.34
CA GLN A 109 10.04 -94.55 1.94
C GLN A 109 10.57 -93.45 1.02
N HIS A 110 10.46 -92.18 1.43
CA HIS A 110 10.99 -91.03 0.72
C HIS A 110 12.52 -91.09 0.61
N GLU A 111 13.21 -91.42 1.71
CA GLU A 111 14.67 -91.57 1.74
C GLU A 111 15.16 -92.76 0.88
N SER A 112 14.33 -93.79 0.70
CA SER A 112 14.62 -94.95 -0.16
C SER A 112 14.12 -94.80 -1.60
N GLY A 113 13.44 -93.70 -1.95
CA GLY A 113 12.87 -93.45 -3.28
C GLY A 113 11.69 -94.37 -3.64
N SER A 114 11.04 -94.99 -2.67
CA SER A 114 9.88 -95.86 -2.88
C SER A 114 8.59 -95.05 -3.05
N PRO A 115 7.64 -95.46 -3.90
CA PRO A 115 6.38 -94.74 -4.07
C PRO A 115 5.52 -94.81 -2.80
N ILE A 116 5.09 -93.64 -2.32
CA ILE A 116 4.23 -93.49 -1.13
C ILE A 116 2.77 -93.62 -1.57
N THR A 117 2.01 -94.50 -0.91
CA THR A 117 0.57 -94.67 -1.16
C THR A 117 -0.20 -93.86 -0.11
N VAL A 118 -1.03 -92.92 -0.55
CA VAL A 118 -1.78 -92.02 0.34
C VAL A 118 -3.24 -92.43 0.36
N GLN A 119 -3.78 -92.84 1.51
CA GLN A 119 -5.22 -93.09 1.67
C GLN A 119 -5.94 -91.80 2.07
N ASP A 120 -7.24 -91.68 1.75
CA ASP A 120 -8.02 -90.50 2.10
C ASP A 120 -8.09 -90.30 3.63
N ASN A 121 -8.27 -91.37 4.40
CA ASN A 121 -8.22 -91.31 5.87
C ASN A 121 -6.88 -90.76 6.40
N ASP A 122 -5.75 -91.11 5.76
CA ASP A 122 -4.43 -90.61 6.15
C ASP A 122 -4.35 -89.09 5.92
N LYS A 123 -4.92 -88.60 4.80
CA LYS A 123 -5.03 -87.17 4.51
C LYS A 123 -5.86 -86.44 5.56
N LEU A 124 -6.95 -87.05 6.05
CA LEU A 124 -7.78 -86.42 7.09
C LEU A 124 -7.00 -86.23 8.39
N TRP A 125 -6.30 -87.26 8.86
CA TRP A 125 -5.52 -87.20 10.11
C TRP A 125 -4.31 -86.27 10.01
N LEU A 126 -3.60 -86.28 8.88
CA LEU A 126 -2.47 -85.38 8.63
C LEU A 126 -2.94 -83.93 8.46
N GLY A 127 -4.08 -83.71 7.80
CA GLY A 127 -4.71 -82.39 7.70
C GLY A 127 -5.12 -81.86 9.07
N ALA A 128 -5.76 -82.67 9.91
CA ALA A 128 -6.10 -82.31 11.29
C ALA A 128 -4.86 -81.97 12.13
N ARG A 129 -3.77 -82.75 12.00
CA ARG A 129 -2.48 -82.45 12.64
C ARG A 129 -1.94 -81.08 12.21
N ARG A 130 -1.99 -80.77 10.91
CA ARG A 130 -1.59 -79.46 10.39
C ARG A 130 -2.45 -78.32 10.96
N TYR A 131 -3.77 -78.49 11.03
CA TYR A 131 -4.66 -77.48 11.61
C TYR A 131 -4.36 -77.22 13.10
N PHE A 132 -4.14 -78.25 13.91
CA PHE A 132 -3.79 -78.05 15.32
C PHE A 132 -2.47 -77.30 15.51
N LEU A 133 -1.46 -77.60 14.69
CA LEU A 133 -0.18 -76.88 14.70
C LEU A 133 -0.37 -75.41 14.30
N GLN A 134 -1.12 -75.16 13.22
CA GLN A 134 -1.44 -73.80 12.77
C GLN A 134 -2.24 -73.03 13.81
N TYR A 135 -3.29 -73.62 14.39
CA TYR A 135 -4.12 -72.99 15.41
C TYR A 135 -3.32 -72.72 16.68
N MET A 136 -2.41 -73.61 17.09
CA MET A 136 -1.52 -73.34 18.22
C MET A 136 -0.63 -72.13 17.98
N ASP A 137 0.03 -72.06 16.82
CA ASP A 137 0.88 -70.92 16.45
C ASP A 137 0.05 -69.62 16.31
N ARG A 138 -1.15 -69.71 15.75
CA ARG A 138 -2.11 -68.61 15.65
C ARG A 138 -2.56 -68.13 17.02
N LEU A 139 -2.85 -69.03 17.97
CA LEU A 139 -3.24 -68.68 19.33
C LEU A 139 -2.14 -67.90 20.04
N GLN A 140 -0.90 -68.36 19.93
CA GLN A 140 0.26 -67.67 20.52
C GLN A 140 0.46 -66.28 19.91
N THR A 141 0.33 -66.15 18.59
CA THR A 141 0.36 -64.86 17.91
C THR A 141 -0.80 -63.96 18.33
N PHE A 142 -2.03 -64.48 18.39
CA PHE A 142 -3.22 -63.76 18.81
C PHE A 142 -3.06 -63.17 20.22
N MET A 143 -2.56 -63.97 21.17
CA MET A 143 -2.26 -63.54 22.53
C MET A 143 -1.17 -62.46 22.59
N LYS A 144 -0.17 -62.53 21.70
CA LYS A 144 0.89 -61.53 21.60
C LYS A 144 0.36 -60.21 21.01
N VAL A 145 -0.52 -60.25 20.02
CA VAL A 145 -1.08 -59.05 19.37
C VAL A 145 -2.13 -58.37 20.25
N TRP A 146 -2.99 -59.13 20.93
CA TRP A 146 -4.09 -58.60 21.75
C TRP A 146 -4.02 -59.07 23.23
N PRO A 147 -2.97 -58.72 23.99
CA PRO A 147 -2.84 -59.12 25.39
C PRO A 147 -3.93 -58.51 26.29
N ALA A 148 -4.51 -57.38 25.86
CA ALA A 148 -5.61 -56.72 26.58
C ALA A 148 -6.93 -57.49 26.48
N LEU A 149 -7.19 -58.19 25.37
CA LEU A 149 -8.43 -58.95 25.18
C LEU A 149 -8.49 -60.15 26.14
N VAL A 150 -7.33 -60.79 26.35
CA VAL A 150 -7.15 -61.88 27.32
C VAL A 150 -7.43 -61.43 28.76
N THR A 151 -7.18 -60.15 29.09
CA THR A 151 -7.21 -59.66 30.47
C THR A 151 -8.47 -58.87 30.84
N LYS A 152 -9.14 -58.22 29.87
CA LYS A 152 -10.24 -57.29 30.14
C LYS A 152 -11.62 -57.81 29.72
N ASP A 153 -11.72 -58.44 28.55
CA ASP A 153 -13.00 -58.83 27.94
C ASP A 153 -12.94 -60.28 27.42
N PRO A 154 -12.90 -61.29 28.32
CA PRO A 154 -12.72 -62.69 27.93
C PRO A 154 -13.86 -63.21 27.06
N THR A 155 -15.06 -62.65 27.15
CA THR A 155 -16.23 -63.08 26.35
C THR A 155 -16.10 -62.80 24.85
N LEU A 156 -15.21 -61.88 24.45
CA LEU A 156 -14.93 -61.58 23.04
C LEU A 156 -13.74 -62.41 22.51
N PHE A 157 -13.04 -63.12 23.39
CA PHE A 157 -11.85 -63.88 23.02
C PHE A 157 -12.19 -65.04 22.08
N ALA A 158 -13.22 -65.83 22.40
CA ALA A 158 -13.55 -67.01 21.58
C ALA A 158 -14.00 -66.65 20.16
N GLU A 159 -14.74 -65.56 20.00
CA GLU A 159 -15.17 -65.04 18.69
C GLU A 159 -13.98 -64.49 17.91
N ALA A 160 -13.21 -63.57 18.50
CA ALA A 160 -12.07 -62.94 17.83
C ALA A 160 -10.94 -63.93 17.49
N TYR A 161 -10.68 -64.91 18.34
CA TYR A 161 -9.74 -65.99 18.04
C TYR A 161 -10.30 -66.95 16.98
N GLY A 162 -11.59 -67.25 17.04
CA GLY A 162 -12.29 -68.05 16.03
C GLY A 162 -12.17 -67.46 14.63
N ASP A 163 -12.31 -66.16 14.51
CA ASP A 163 -12.04 -65.46 13.25
C ASP A 163 -10.54 -65.52 12.89
N PHE A 164 -9.66 -65.12 13.81
CA PHE A 164 -8.22 -64.98 13.54
C PHE A 164 -7.52 -66.29 13.13
N ARG A 165 -7.89 -67.44 13.72
CA ARG A 165 -7.22 -68.72 13.44
C ARG A 165 -7.39 -69.18 11.99
N ASP A 166 -8.48 -68.76 11.35
CA ASP A 166 -8.89 -69.12 10.00
C ASP A 166 -8.58 -68.02 8.96
N VAL A 167 -8.17 -66.82 9.40
CA VAL A 167 -7.82 -65.73 8.49
C VAL A 167 -6.54 -66.02 7.67
N ASN A 168 -6.56 -65.58 6.41
CA ASN A 168 -5.37 -65.45 5.57
C ASN A 168 -4.41 -64.38 6.13
N LEU A 169 -3.22 -64.79 6.56
CA LEU A 169 -2.24 -63.89 7.17
C LEU A 169 -1.84 -62.69 6.32
N VAL A 170 -1.76 -62.87 4.99
CA VAL A 170 -1.38 -61.77 4.09
C VAL A 170 -2.48 -60.71 4.13
N ALA A 171 -3.75 -61.12 4.09
CA ALA A 171 -4.89 -60.22 4.23
C ALA A 171 -4.91 -59.54 5.61
N GLN A 172 -4.64 -60.29 6.69
CA GLN A 172 -4.56 -59.72 8.04
C GLN A 172 -3.41 -58.72 8.18
N ALA A 173 -2.26 -59.00 7.58
CA ALA A 173 -1.10 -58.11 7.58
C ALA A 173 -1.39 -56.82 6.79
N ILE A 174 -2.10 -56.92 5.66
CA ILE A 174 -2.60 -55.75 4.91
C ILE A 174 -3.54 -54.91 5.78
N GLU A 175 -4.47 -55.54 6.50
CA GLU A 175 -5.40 -54.82 7.36
C GLU A 175 -4.67 -54.13 8.53
N PHE A 176 -3.69 -54.80 9.14
CA PHE A 176 -2.84 -54.18 10.16
C PHE A 176 -2.01 -53.02 9.62
N ALA A 177 -1.49 -53.12 8.39
CA ALA A 177 -0.80 -52.00 7.74
C ALA A 177 -1.75 -50.80 7.54
N ARG A 178 -2.98 -51.04 7.07
CA ARG A 178 -4.00 -50.00 6.86
C ARG A 178 -4.50 -49.36 8.14
N SER A 179 -4.64 -50.16 9.21
CA SER A 179 -5.11 -49.70 10.51
C SER A 179 -3.98 -49.16 11.41
N GLU A 180 -2.78 -48.99 10.87
CA GLU A 180 -1.58 -48.52 11.57
C GLU A 180 -1.16 -49.37 12.78
N ASN A 181 -1.49 -50.67 12.79
CA ASN A 181 -1.17 -51.58 13.88
C ASN A 181 0.24 -52.19 13.72
N ASN A 182 1.28 -51.40 13.98
CA ASN A 182 2.66 -51.86 13.84
C ASN A 182 2.98 -53.07 14.73
N HIS A 183 2.50 -53.08 15.98
CA HIS A 183 2.72 -54.21 16.91
C HIS A 183 2.16 -55.53 16.36
N GLY A 184 0.99 -55.49 15.74
CA GLY A 184 0.39 -56.64 15.07
C GLY A 184 1.21 -57.09 13.86
N LEU A 185 1.66 -56.15 13.05
CA LEU A 185 2.44 -56.42 11.86
C LEU A 185 3.83 -57.02 12.19
N ASP A 186 4.53 -56.46 13.18
CA ASP A 186 5.81 -56.96 13.69
C ASP A 186 5.66 -58.39 14.23
N ALA A 187 4.61 -58.66 14.99
CA ALA A 187 4.33 -60.02 15.48
C ALA A 187 4.09 -61.02 14.35
N LEU A 188 3.43 -60.59 13.27
CA LEU A 188 3.20 -61.42 12.09
C LEU A 188 4.50 -61.69 11.33
N PHE A 189 5.31 -60.67 11.03
CA PHE A 189 6.60 -60.87 10.34
C PHE A 189 7.59 -61.69 11.17
N MET A 190 7.62 -61.48 12.49
CA MET A 190 8.52 -62.20 13.42
C MET A 190 8.18 -63.69 13.49
N HIS A 191 6.90 -64.05 13.66
CA HIS A 191 6.51 -65.43 13.94
C HIS A 191 6.07 -66.21 12.70
N HIS A 192 5.60 -65.53 11.66
CA HIS A 192 5.05 -66.14 10.42
C HIS A 192 5.78 -65.68 9.15
N GLY A 193 7.06 -65.32 9.28
CA GLY A 193 7.87 -64.75 8.19
C GLY A 193 7.90 -65.59 6.91
N SER A 194 8.00 -66.92 7.01
CA SER A 194 8.06 -67.81 5.84
C SER A 194 6.91 -67.60 4.83
N SER A 195 5.73 -67.20 5.31
CA SER A 195 4.55 -66.94 4.47
C SER A 195 4.39 -65.46 4.07
N LEU A 196 4.97 -64.53 4.82
CA LEU A 196 4.69 -63.09 4.71
C LEU A 196 5.82 -62.28 4.05
N LEU A 197 7.08 -62.63 4.29
CA LEU A 197 8.22 -61.86 3.79
C LEU A 197 8.28 -61.77 2.25
N PRO A 198 7.84 -62.77 1.46
CA PRO A 198 7.73 -62.61 0.00
C PRO A 198 6.79 -61.46 -0.42
N HIS A 199 5.73 -61.19 0.34
CA HIS A 199 4.72 -60.17 0.04
C HIS A 199 4.95 -58.85 0.78
N ARG A 200 6.07 -58.72 1.50
CA ARG A 200 6.33 -57.64 2.45
C ARG A 200 6.25 -56.23 1.88
N LEU A 201 6.83 -56.00 0.70
CA LEU A 201 6.88 -54.67 0.09
C LEU A 201 5.48 -54.23 -0.32
N PHE A 202 4.64 -55.17 -0.74
CA PHE A 202 3.23 -54.92 -1.01
C PHE A 202 2.48 -54.61 0.29
N ILE A 203 2.63 -55.43 1.33
CA ILE A 203 1.98 -55.21 2.63
C ILE A 203 2.35 -53.83 3.21
N LEU A 204 3.64 -53.49 3.26
CA LEU A 204 4.13 -52.21 3.78
C LEU A 204 3.73 -51.01 2.90
N SER A 205 3.44 -51.22 1.61
CA SER A 205 2.89 -50.17 0.75
C SER A 205 1.44 -49.79 1.11
N GLN A 206 0.74 -50.63 1.88
CA GLN A 206 -0.62 -50.36 2.34
C GLN A 206 -0.67 -49.47 3.60
N VAL A 207 0.50 -49.17 4.20
CA VAL A 207 0.58 -48.20 5.31
C VAL A 207 0.25 -46.80 4.76
N PRO A 208 -0.71 -46.08 5.35
CA PRO A 208 -1.13 -44.77 4.87
C PRO A 208 0.05 -43.79 4.75
N GLU A 209 0.04 -42.96 3.72
CA GLU A 209 1.10 -42.00 3.41
C GLU A 209 1.28 -40.90 4.47
N THR A 210 0.32 -40.70 5.37
CA THR A 210 0.39 -39.68 6.43
C THR A 210 1.17 -40.14 7.67
N VAL A 211 1.55 -41.42 7.75
CA VAL A 211 2.16 -41.99 8.94
C VAL A 211 3.65 -41.72 8.98
N ASP A 212 4.19 -41.56 10.19
CA ASP A 212 5.64 -41.43 10.40
C ASP A 212 6.34 -42.76 10.04
N PRO A 213 7.28 -42.77 9.08
CA PRO A 213 8.03 -43.96 8.70
C PRO A 213 8.78 -44.61 9.87
N ALA A 214 9.16 -43.85 10.90
CA ALA A 214 9.85 -44.39 12.07
C ALA A 214 8.97 -45.28 12.96
N GLY A 215 7.64 -45.22 12.79
CA GLY A 215 6.69 -46.05 13.52
C GLY A 215 6.59 -47.49 13.02
N PHE A 216 7.18 -47.83 11.88
CA PHE A 216 7.14 -49.15 11.25
C PHE A 216 8.54 -49.68 10.97
N ASP A 217 8.72 -51.00 11.06
CA ASP A 217 9.96 -51.67 10.69
C ASP A 217 10.04 -51.84 9.17
N LEU A 218 10.51 -50.80 8.46
CA LEU A 218 10.64 -50.81 7.01
C LEU A 218 11.96 -51.49 6.57
N PRO A 219 12.09 -51.90 5.29
CA PRO A 219 13.28 -52.59 4.80
C PRO A 219 14.56 -51.77 5.00
N HIS A 220 15.58 -52.43 5.56
CA HIS A 220 16.93 -51.92 5.74
C HIS A 220 17.86 -52.53 4.68
N VAL A 221 18.95 -51.83 4.35
CA VAL A 221 19.93 -52.31 3.37
C VAL A 221 21.34 -52.20 3.96
N THR A 222 22.04 -53.32 4.03
CA THR A 222 23.49 -53.35 4.27
C THR A 222 24.23 -54.01 3.10
N GLY A 223 25.12 -53.25 2.45
CA GLY A 223 25.79 -53.68 1.23
C GLY A 223 24.85 -53.66 0.02
N ASP A 224 24.76 -54.76 -0.73
CA ASP A 224 24.03 -54.85 -2.00
C ASP A 224 22.63 -55.48 -1.86
N GLN A 225 22.25 -55.96 -0.67
CA GLN A 225 21.01 -56.66 -0.41
C GLN A 225 20.30 -56.13 0.85
N GLU A 226 19.00 -56.37 0.89
CA GLU A 226 18.15 -56.11 2.06
C GLU A 226 18.58 -56.97 3.27
N ASP A 227 18.50 -56.37 4.45
CA ASP A 227 18.79 -57.05 5.71
C ASP A 227 17.76 -58.15 6.00
N LEU A 228 18.23 -59.22 6.64
CA LEU A 228 17.33 -60.28 7.07
C LEU A 228 16.52 -59.81 8.27
N TRP A 229 15.20 -59.79 8.11
CA TRP A 229 14.27 -59.63 9.20
C TRP A 229 14.44 -60.68 10.29
N VAL A 230 14.28 -60.20 11.52
CA VAL A 230 14.31 -61.03 12.72
C VAL A 230 13.10 -61.96 12.70
N GLN A 231 13.37 -63.26 12.61
CA GLN A 231 12.35 -64.30 12.63
C GLN A 231 12.54 -65.20 13.84
N GLU A 232 11.50 -65.32 14.65
CA GLU A 232 11.39 -66.24 15.78
C GLU A 232 10.10 -67.05 15.61
N PRO A 233 10.07 -68.05 14.70
CA PRO A 233 8.90 -68.91 14.58
C PRO A 233 8.62 -69.58 15.93
N TRP A 234 7.34 -69.74 16.28
CA TRP A 234 6.94 -70.39 17.55
C TRP A 234 7.50 -71.80 17.69
N ARG A 235 7.72 -72.47 16.57
CA ARG A 235 8.33 -73.79 16.47
C ARG A 235 9.64 -73.69 15.69
N PRO A 236 10.80 -74.02 16.30
CA PRO A 236 12.10 -73.91 15.63
C PRO A 236 12.35 -75.02 14.59
N THR A 237 11.66 -76.15 14.74
CA THR A 237 11.70 -77.28 13.81
C THR A 237 10.32 -77.47 13.19
N LEU A 238 10.26 -77.53 11.87
CA LEU A 238 9.03 -77.86 11.15
C LEU A 238 8.58 -79.28 11.51
N ASP A 239 7.28 -79.44 11.70
CA ASP A 239 6.70 -80.77 11.86
C ASP A 239 6.82 -81.54 10.53
N PRO A 240 6.96 -82.87 10.52
CA PRO A 240 7.07 -83.63 9.28
C PRO A 240 5.91 -83.39 8.30
N VAL A 241 4.70 -83.06 8.81
CA VAL A 241 3.54 -82.71 7.98
C VAL A 241 3.73 -81.41 7.19
N GLU A 242 4.55 -80.49 7.68
CA GLU A 242 4.77 -79.17 7.07
C GLU A 242 5.93 -79.16 6.07
N LEU A 243 6.62 -80.30 5.89
CA LEU A 243 7.68 -80.43 4.90
C LEU A 243 7.10 -80.27 3.48
N PRO A 244 7.79 -79.56 2.56
CA PRO A 244 7.26 -79.27 1.23
C PRO A 244 6.81 -80.52 0.46
N TRP A 245 7.60 -81.60 0.50
CA TRP A 245 7.28 -82.85 -0.18
C TRP A 245 6.07 -83.59 0.42
N VAL A 246 5.79 -83.43 1.73
CA VAL A 246 4.60 -83.99 2.37
C VAL A 246 3.37 -83.16 2.02
N ASN A 247 3.50 -81.83 2.02
CA ASN A 247 2.44 -80.93 1.56
C ASN A 247 2.07 -81.19 0.10
N ASP A 248 3.04 -81.40 -0.79
CA ASP A 248 2.79 -81.73 -2.19
C ASP A 248 2.02 -83.06 -2.35
N LEU A 249 2.32 -84.05 -1.50
CA LEU A 249 1.59 -85.33 -1.46
C LEU A 249 0.15 -85.17 -0.94
N LEU A 250 -0.07 -84.31 0.05
CA LEU A 250 -1.40 -84.00 0.59
C LEU A 250 -2.28 -83.27 -0.43
N ILE A 251 -1.69 -82.37 -1.23
CA ILE A 251 -2.38 -81.59 -2.27
C ILE A 251 -2.62 -82.43 -3.54
N SER A 252 -1.79 -83.45 -3.80
CA SER A 252 -1.98 -84.33 -4.94
C SER A 252 -3.30 -85.13 -4.82
N THR A 253 -4.28 -84.79 -5.65
CA THR A 253 -5.53 -85.55 -5.78
C THR A 253 -5.24 -86.84 -6.53
N GLY A 254 -5.13 -87.95 -5.80
CA GLY A 254 -5.08 -89.28 -6.38
C GLY A 254 -6.42 -89.62 -7.03
N ASP A 255 -6.38 -89.98 -8.31
CA ASP A 255 -7.50 -90.50 -9.08
C ASP A 255 -7.79 -91.94 -8.60
N SER A 256 -8.63 -92.12 -7.59
CA SER A 256 -9.09 -93.44 -7.15
C SER A 256 -10.59 -93.43 -6.84
N GLY A 257 -11.35 -94.18 -7.64
CA GLY A 257 -12.79 -94.33 -7.52
C GLY A 257 -13.24 -95.23 -6.37
N SER A 258 -14.47 -94.95 -5.93
CA SER A 258 -15.47 -95.80 -5.26
C SER A 258 -15.03 -96.64 -4.05
N ASP A 259 -15.58 -96.36 -2.87
CA ASP A 259 -16.74 -97.11 -2.35
C ASP A 259 -17.32 -96.51 -1.06
N GLU A 260 -18.66 -96.54 -0.98
CA GLU A 260 -19.50 -96.04 0.10
C GLU A 260 -19.32 -96.82 1.42
N VAL A 261 -18.79 -96.18 2.47
CA VAL A 261 -19.30 -96.24 3.86
C VAL A 261 -18.89 -94.95 4.59
N THR A 262 -19.74 -93.92 4.56
CA THR A 262 -19.52 -92.70 5.36
C THR A 262 -20.24 -92.80 6.70
N THR A 263 -19.48 -92.81 7.80
CA THR A 263 -20.00 -92.40 9.10
C THR A 263 -20.13 -90.88 9.11
N ALA A 264 -21.16 -90.33 9.75
CA ALA A 264 -21.46 -88.89 9.76
C ALA A 264 -20.30 -88.00 10.28
N ALA A 265 -19.37 -88.56 11.06
CA ALA A 265 -18.16 -87.88 11.52
C ALA A 265 -17.14 -87.68 10.38
N ALA A 266 -17.01 -88.63 9.46
CA ALA A 266 -16.12 -88.50 8.30
C ALA A 266 -16.63 -87.46 7.30
N ALA A 267 -17.95 -87.33 7.12
CA ALA A 267 -18.55 -86.29 6.26
C ALA A 267 -18.43 -84.87 6.84
N ALA A 268 -18.46 -84.72 8.17
CA ALA A 268 -18.20 -83.43 8.83
C ALA A 268 -16.71 -83.03 8.72
N VAL A 269 -15.81 -84.01 8.79
CA VAL A 269 -14.36 -83.83 8.64
C VAL A 269 -13.97 -83.60 7.17
N ASP A 270 -14.67 -84.22 6.21
CA ASP A 270 -14.55 -83.99 4.76
C ASP A 270 -15.08 -82.60 4.35
N GLY A 271 -16.11 -82.08 5.04
CA GLY A 271 -16.54 -80.68 4.92
C GLY A 271 -15.54 -79.66 5.50
N LEU A 272 -14.76 -80.06 6.51
CA LEU A 272 -13.67 -79.25 7.10
C LEU A 272 -12.38 -79.27 6.26
N LEU A 273 -12.11 -80.37 5.56
CA LEU A 273 -10.93 -80.54 4.70
C LEU A 273 -11.17 -80.19 3.22
N SER A 274 -12.42 -80.04 2.79
CA SER A 274 -12.81 -79.56 1.45
C SER A 274 -13.18 -78.08 1.38
N ALA A 275 -12.77 -77.25 2.35
CA ALA A 275 -12.76 -75.78 2.18
C ALA A 275 -11.73 -75.29 1.13
N ALA A 276 -10.86 -76.19 0.65
CA ALA A 276 -9.79 -75.90 -0.28
C ALA A 276 -10.17 -75.42 -1.71
N PRO A 277 -11.35 -75.69 -2.31
CA PRO A 277 -11.66 -75.21 -3.66
C PRO A 277 -11.89 -73.70 -3.73
N GLU A 278 -12.58 -73.12 -2.75
CA GLU A 278 -12.85 -71.67 -2.71
C GLU A 278 -11.58 -70.90 -2.33
N ASP A 279 -10.81 -71.41 -1.36
CA ASP A 279 -9.52 -70.84 -0.96
C ASP A 279 -8.47 -70.93 -2.07
N ALA A 280 -8.39 -72.02 -2.84
CA ALA A 280 -7.42 -72.10 -3.95
C ALA A 280 -7.72 -71.07 -5.06
N SER A 281 -9.00 -70.83 -5.36
CA SER A 281 -9.41 -69.82 -6.34
C SER A 281 -9.16 -68.39 -5.83
N PHE A 282 -9.42 -68.13 -4.55
CA PHE A 282 -9.16 -66.87 -3.87
C PHE A 282 -7.65 -66.59 -3.72
N LEU A 283 -6.85 -67.61 -3.37
CA LEU A 283 -5.38 -67.55 -3.32
C LEU A 283 -4.78 -67.33 -4.72
N LEU A 284 -5.36 -67.91 -5.77
CA LEU A 284 -4.91 -67.69 -7.15
C LEU A 284 -5.26 -66.28 -7.65
N HIS A 285 -6.40 -65.71 -7.22
CA HIS A 285 -6.76 -64.32 -7.47
C HIS A 285 -5.92 -63.34 -6.63
N LEU A 286 -5.65 -63.67 -5.36
CA LEU A 286 -4.73 -62.93 -4.48
C LEU A 286 -3.32 -62.92 -5.06
N ASN A 287 -2.81 -64.03 -5.58
CA ASN A 287 -1.49 -64.09 -6.23
C ASN A 287 -1.41 -63.28 -7.53
N GLN A 288 -2.54 -62.94 -8.15
CA GLN A 288 -2.60 -62.01 -9.29
C GLN A 288 -2.58 -60.53 -8.86
N VAL A 289 -3.04 -60.23 -7.63
CA VAL A 289 -3.20 -58.85 -7.11
C VAL A 289 -2.06 -58.45 -6.17
N VAL A 290 -1.62 -59.37 -5.31
CA VAL A 290 -0.55 -59.19 -4.33
C VAL A 290 0.77 -59.54 -4.99
N GLN A 291 1.60 -58.54 -5.21
CA GLN A 291 2.92 -58.73 -5.81
C GLN A 291 3.85 -59.46 -4.83
N SER A 292 4.38 -60.61 -5.26
CA SER A 292 5.46 -61.30 -4.55
C SER A 292 6.80 -60.77 -5.02
N THR A 293 7.69 -60.52 -4.07
CA THR A 293 9.05 -60.00 -4.27
C THR A 293 10.05 -60.97 -3.65
N PRO A 294 11.16 -61.27 -4.33
CA PRO A 294 12.19 -62.14 -3.75
C PRO A 294 12.68 -61.56 -2.42
N TYR A 295 12.94 -62.44 -1.46
CA TYR A 295 13.42 -62.10 -0.13
C TYR A 295 14.70 -62.89 0.18
N PRO A 296 15.82 -62.22 0.54
CA PRO A 296 16.02 -60.76 0.55
C PRO A 296 16.02 -60.15 -0.87
N ALA A 297 15.59 -58.90 -1.00
CA ALA A 297 15.65 -58.16 -2.28
C ALA A 297 17.01 -57.47 -2.47
N SER A 298 17.32 -57.05 -3.71
CA SER A 298 18.47 -56.19 -3.97
C SER A 298 18.25 -54.77 -3.48
N ALA A 299 19.34 -54.07 -3.16
CA ALA A 299 19.31 -52.67 -2.75
C ALA A 299 18.55 -51.76 -3.75
N ASP A 300 18.70 -52.02 -5.06
CA ASP A 300 17.99 -51.27 -6.12
C ASP A 300 16.47 -51.41 -6.04
N ILE A 301 15.96 -52.61 -5.73
CA ILE A 301 14.51 -52.86 -5.59
C ILE A 301 13.97 -52.10 -4.37
N ILE A 302 14.71 -52.13 -3.25
CA ILE A 302 14.34 -51.38 -2.04
C ILE A 302 14.38 -49.87 -2.29
N ALA A 303 15.40 -49.37 -2.99
CA ALA A 303 15.50 -47.97 -3.38
C ALA A 303 14.32 -47.54 -4.27
N GLN A 304 13.98 -48.32 -5.29
CA GLN A 304 12.82 -48.04 -6.14
C GLN A 304 11.50 -48.07 -5.38
N TRP A 305 11.35 -48.98 -4.41
CA TRP A 305 10.17 -49.04 -3.57
C TRP A 305 9.99 -47.77 -2.72
N TYR A 306 11.04 -47.32 -2.01
CA TYR A 306 11.01 -46.06 -1.26
C TYR A 306 10.72 -44.85 -2.17
N LEU A 307 11.36 -44.79 -3.35
CA LEU A 307 11.14 -43.70 -4.31
C LEU A 307 9.72 -43.68 -4.87
N ASN A 308 9.13 -44.84 -5.18
CA ASN A 308 7.76 -44.92 -5.67
C ASN A 308 6.77 -44.45 -4.60
N ARG A 309 6.97 -44.82 -3.32
CA ARG A 309 6.16 -44.32 -2.21
C ARG A 309 6.34 -42.82 -1.98
N ALA A 310 7.56 -42.30 -2.09
CA ALA A 310 7.80 -40.86 -2.00
C ALA A 310 7.09 -40.10 -3.13
N ARG A 311 7.06 -40.65 -4.35
CA ARG A 311 6.32 -40.08 -5.49
C ARG A 311 4.80 -40.13 -5.30
N THR A 312 4.26 -41.19 -4.70
CA THR A 312 2.81 -41.22 -4.39
C THR A 312 2.46 -40.17 -3.35
N MET A 313 3.24 -40.05 -2.27
CA MET A 313 3.11 -38.98 -1.27
C MET A 313 3.14 -37.59 -1.92
N ASP A 314 4.10 -37.36 -2.81
CA ASP A 314 4.27 -36.10 -3.51
C ASP A 314 3.09 -35.76 -4.43
N SER A 315 2.58 -36.73 -5.19
CA SER A 315 1.40 -36.57 -6.05
C SER A 315 0.12 -36.22 -5.27
N LEU A 316 0.07 -36.56 -3.97
CA LEU A 316 -1.01 -36.20 -3.06
C LEU A 316 -0.80 -34.81 -2.41
N GLY A 317 0.33 -34.15 -2.68
CA GLY A 317 0.71 -32.87 -2.08
C GLY A 317 1.37 -32.98 -0.72
N LEU A 318 1.83 -34.17 -0.34
CA LEU A 318 2.49 -34.45 0.94
C LEU A 318 4.03 -34.43 0.79
N ALA A 319 4.58 -33.42 0.12
CA ALA A 319 6.02 -33.30 -0.15
C ALA A 319 6.90 -33.36 1.12
N SER A 320 6.41 -32.85 2.26
CA SER A 320 7.11 -32.93 3.55
C SER A 320 7.22 -34.37 4.08
N HIS A 321 6.19 -35.19 3.85
CA HIS A 321 6.18 -36.61 4.22
C HIS A 321 7.06 -37.41 3.27
N ALA A 322 7.04 -37.09 1.97
CA ALA A 322 7.98 -37.66 0.99
C ALA A 322 9.44 -37.39 1.37
N LEU A 323 9.76 -36.15 1.79
CA LEU A 323 11.09 -35.80 2.33
C LEU A 323 11.44 -36.60 3.59
N GLY A 324 10.49 -36.76 4.51
CA GLY A 324 10.64 -37.58 5.71
C GLY A 324 10.98 -39.04 5.38
N LEU A 325 10.25 -39.64 4.45
CA LEU A 325 10.46 -41.01 3.99
C LEU A 325 11.83 -41.20 3.33
N ILE A 326 12.28 -40.28 2.48
CA ILE A 326 13.60 -40.37 1.84
C ILE A 326 14.74 -40.17 2.85
N ARG A 327 14.57 -39.26 3.83
CA ARG A 327 15.54 -39.11 4.93
C ARG A 327 15.63 -40.37 5.78
N TYR A 328 14.48 -41.01 6.02
CA TYR A 328 14.43 -42.29 6.69
C TYR A 328 15.15 -43.36 5.87
N ALA A 329 14.83 -43.53 4.58
CA ALA A 329 15.52 -44.48 3.69
C ALA A 329 17.05 -44.30 3.69
N LYS A 330 17.53 -43.05 3.69
CA LYS A 330 18.96 -42.74 3.83
C LYS A 330 19.54 -43.25 5.16
N ALA A 331 18.82 -43.05 6.28
CA ALA A 331 19.26 -43.55 7.59
C ALA A 331 19.31 -45.08 7.65
N MET A 332 18.48 -45.75 6.84
CA MET A 332 18.37 -47.21 6.73
C MET A 332 19.39 -47.84 5.75
N GLY A 333 20.35 -47.06 5.25
CA GLY A 333 21.43 -47.55 4.39
C GLY A 333 21.08 -47.70 2.90
N VAL A 334 19.91 -47.21 2.46
CA VAL A 334 19.49 -47.31 1.06
C VAL A 334 20.36 -46.40 0.17
N PRO A 335 20.93 -46.91 -0.95
CA PRO A 335 21.85 -46.14 -1.79
C PRO A 335 21.18 -44.99 -2.54
N ASP A 336 21.99 -44.02 -2.97
CA ASP A 336 21.62 -42.89 -3.85
C ASP A 336 20.48 -41.97 -3.35
N MET A 337 20.21 -41.94 -2.05
CA MET A 337 19.15 -41.11 -1.47
C MET A 337 19.52 -39.63 -1.32
N ASP A 338 20.81 -39.29 -1.22
CA ASP A 338 21.28 -37.91 -0.95
C ASP A 338 20.76 -36.88 -1.96
N GLY A 339 20.83 -37.21 -3.25
CA GLY A 339 20.33 -36.33 -4.31
C GLY A 339 18.82 -36.08 -4.21
N TYR A 340 18.05 -37.08 -3.80
CA TYR A 340 16.60 -36.94 -3.60
C TYR A 340 16.26 -36.17 -2.33
N VAL A 341 17.03 -36.32 -1.24
CA VAL A 341 16.85 -35.49 -0.04
C VAL A 341 17.00 -34.01 -0.39
N GLU A 342 18.03 -33.64 -1.14
CA GLU A 342 18.25 -32.24 -1.56
C GLU A 342 17.10 -31.75 -2.46
N ARG A 343 16.66 -32.56 -3.43
CA ARG A 343 15.56 -32.21 -4.35
C ARG A 343 14.24 -31.96 -3.61
N TYR A 344 13.83 -32.88 -2.73
CA TYR A 344 12.60 -32.72 -1.94
C TYR A 344 12.70 -31.62 -0.86
N ASP A 345 13.89 -31.35 -0.31
CA ASP A 345 14.10 -30.24 0.63
C ASP A 345 13.84 -28.89 -0.05
N TRP A 346 14.31 -28.72 -1.29
CA TRP A 346 14.04 -27.53 -2.09
C TRP A 346 12.58 -27.42 -2.54
N LEU A 347 11.96 -28.54 -2.94
CA LEU A 347 10.52 -28.57 -3.21
C LEU A 347 9.70 -28.09 -2.01
N CYS A 348 10.00 -28.62 -0.81
CA CYS A 348 9.33 -28.20 0.42
C CYS A 348 9.50 -26.69 0.67
N LYS A 349 10.74 -26.18 0.58
CA LYS A 349 11.02 -24.75 0.74
C LYS A 349 10.25 -23.90 -0.26
N PHE A 350 10.16 -24.32 -1.52
CA PHE A 350 9.41 -23.63 -2.56
C PHE A 350 7.91 -23.64 -2.28
N ILE A 351 7.32 -24.80 -1.95
CA ILE A 351 5.88 -24.92 -1.65
C ILE A 351 5.50 -23.98 -0.50
N TYR A 352 6.23 -24.04 0.62
CA TYR A 352 5.92 -23.19 1.78
C TYR A 352 6.20 -21.70 1.56
N ALA A 353 7.06 -21.34 0.61
CA ALA A 353 7.35 -19.93 0.28
C ALA A 353 6.39 -19.35 -0.77
N SER A 354 5.88 -20.17 -1.68
CA SER A 354 5.01 -19.75 -2.80
C SER A 354 3.52 -20.00 -2.57
N SER A 355 3.16 -20.74 -1.50
CA SER A 355 1.77 -21.09 -1.21
C SER A 355 0.92 -19.87 -0.85
N ASN A 356 0.01 -19.50 -1.75
CA ASN A 356 -1.16 -18.71 -1.43
C ASN A 356 -2.25 -19.65 -0.87
N LEU A 357 -2.97 -19.22 0.18
CA LEU A 357 -4.05 -20.01 0.80
C LEU A 357 -5.17 -20.44 -0.17
N ASP A 358 -5.24 -19.84 -1.36
CA ASP A 358 -6.32 -20.02 -2.34
C ASP A 358 -5.95 -20.92 -3.55
N SER A 359 -4.70 -21.38 -3.68
CA SER A 359 -4.30 -22.21 -4.82
C SER A 359 -4.58 -23.70 -4.59
N SER A 360 -5.46 -24.29 -5.41
CA SER A 360 -5.77 -25.72 -5.41
C SER A 360 -4.76 -26.56 -6.19
N VAL A 361 -3.70 -25.96 -6.74
CA VAL A 361 -2.71 -26.64 -7.57
C VAL A 361 -1.64 -27.25 -6.67
N VAL A 362 -1.61 -28.59 -6.62
CA VAL A 362 -0.54 -29.34 -5.97
C VAL A 362 0.70 -29.26 -6.84
N MET A 363 1.82 -28.80 -6.27
CA MET A 363 3.12 -28.82 -6.93
C MET A 363 3.88 -30.07 -6.51
N ASP A 364 4.16 -30.94 -7.47
CA ASP A 364 5.01 -32.12 -7.29
C ASP A 364 6.46 -31.85 -7.72
N LEU A 365 7.35 -32.80 -7.42
CA LEU A 365 8.77 -32.71 -7.76
C LEU A 365 9.00 -32.64 -9.26
N ALA A 366 8.20 -33.36 -10.05
CA ALA A 366 8.32 -33.38 -11.51
C ALA A 366 7.99 -32.02 -12.14
N ALA A 367 6.95 -31.33 -11.66
CA ALA A 367 6.60 -29.98 -12.08
C ALA A 367 7.63 -28.96 -11.58
N PHE A 368 8.08 -29.08 -10.33
CA PHE A 368 9.11 -28.20 -9.76
C PHE A 368 10.41 -28.20 -10.57
N GLU A 369 10.82 -29.36 -11.09
CA GLU A 369 12.04 -29.47 -11.89
C GLU A 369 11.94 -28.95 -13.31
N GLN A 370 10.73 -28.71 -13.79
CA GLN A 370 10.49 -28.06 -15.08
C GLN A 370 10.55 -26.54 -14.99
N LEU A 371 10.51 -25.97 -13.77
CA LEU A 371 10.59 -24.53 -13.57
C LEU A 371 11.99 -24.00 -13.92
N SER A 372 12.04 -22.80 -14.48
CA SER A 372 13.33 -22.14 -14.69
C SER A 372 13.96 -21.76 -13.35
N PRO A 373 15.30 -21.67 -13.25
CA PRO A 373 15.97 -21.24 -12.03
C PRO A 373 15.49 -19.88 -11.50
N TYR A 374 15.03 -19.00 -12.41
CA TYR A 374 14.44 -17.71 -12.09
C TYR A 374 13.03 -17.83 -11.51
N ASP A 375 12.16 -18.65 -12.10
CA ASP A 375 10.79 -18.85 -11.59
C ASP A 375 10.81 -19.47 -10.19
N VAL A 376 11.78 -20.36 -9.93
CA VAL A 376 12.01 -20.90 -8.59
C VAL A 376 12.41 -19.79 -7.62
N LEU A 377 13.35 -18.92 -8.00
CA LEU A 377 13.77 -17.79 -7.17
C LEU A 377 12.62 -16.81 -6.90
N GLU A 378 11.83 -16.50 -7.92
CA GLU A 378 10.66 -15.63 -7.81
C GLU A 378 9.61 -16.21 -6.85
N GLY A 379 9.30 -17.51 -6.98
CA GLY A 379 8.37 -18.19 -6.07
C GLY A 379 8.89 -18.28 -4.64
N LEU A 380 10.20 -18.49 -4.43
CA LEU A 380 10.82 -18.49 -3.10
C LEU A 380 10.72 -17.13 -2.39
N LEU A 381 10.65 -16.04 -3.15
CA LEU A 381 10.63 -14.68 -2.62
C LEU A 381 9.27 -13.97 -2.79
N LEU A 382 8.22 -14.69 -3.21
CA LEU A 382 6.92 -14.14 -3.60
C LEU A 382 6.25 -13.31 -2.48
N HIS A 383 6.30 -13.80 -1.24
CA HIS A 383 5.66 -13.17 -0.07
C HIS A 383 6.61 -12.31 0.78
N THR A 384 7.79 -11.99 0.25
CA THR A 384 8.78 -11.19 0.99
C THR A 384 8.28 -9.78 1.27
N GLN A 385 8.51 -9.34 2.51
CA GLN A 385 8.18 -7.99 2.98
C GLN A 385 9.46 -7.18 3.21
N THR A 386 9.35 -5.87 3.39
CA THR A 386 10.52 -4.99 3.56
C THR A 386 11.39 -5.37 4.77
N GLU A 387 10.79 -5.87 5.85
CA GLU A 387 11.51 -6.28 7.06
C GLU A 387 12.12 -7.69 6.93
N THR A 388 11.47 -8.60 6.21
CA THR A 388 11.89 -10.01 6.10
C THR A 388 12.79 -10.30 4.91
N ILE A 389 12.80 -9.43 3.89
CA ILE A 389 13.51 -9.65 2.62
C ILE A 389 14.97 -10.08 2.79
N VAL A 390 15.71 -9.45 3.70
CA VAL A 390 17.12 -9.79 3.96
C VAL A 390 17.25 -11.19 4.56
N GLN A 391 16.38 -11.54 5.50
CA GLN A 391 16.37 -12.86 6.12
C GLN A 391 15.96 -13.95 5.12
N ASP A 392 14.94 -13.67 4.32
CA ASP A 392 14.42 -14.58 3.29
C ASP A 392 15.47 -14.80 2.19
N MET A 393 16.19 -13.75 1.76
CA MET A 393 17.29 -13.87 0.82
C MET A 393 18.45 -14.73 1.36
N ARG A 394 18.84 -14.52 2.63
CA ARG A 394 19.90 -15.33 3.27
C ARG A 394 19.49 -16.80 3.45
N ARG A 395 18.21 -17.05 3.77
CA ARG A 395 17.70 -18.41 4.05
C ARG A 395 17.37 -19.19 2.78
N LEU A 396 16.85 -18.52 1.74
CA LEU A 396 16.24 -19.16 0.57
C LEU A 396 16.96 -18.80 -0.73
N ALA A 397 17.19 -17.51 -1.01
CA ALA A 397 17.75 -17.08 -2.30
C ALA A 397 19.24 -17.43 -2.45
N LEU A 398 20.11 -17.01 -1.54
CA LEU A 398 21.55 -17.25 -1.64
C LEU A 398 21.89 -18.75 -1.69
N PRO A 399 21.30 -19.62 -0.83
CA PRO A 399 21.57 -21.05 -0.93
C PRO A 399 21.06 -21.68 -2.25
N TRP A 400 20.00 -21.13 -2.85
CA TRP A 400 19.51 -21.58 -4.16
C TRP A 400 20.48 -21.22 -5.28
N LEU A 401 21.01 -19.99 -5.24
CA LEU A 401 21.99 -19.53 -6.23
C LEU A 401 23.32 -20.29 -6.12
N ASP A 402 23.78 -20.59 -4.89
CA ASP A 402 24.96 -21.43 -4.67
C ASP A 402 24.76 -22.85 -5.23
N ARG A 403 23.54 -23.40 -5.12
CA ARG A 403 23.17 -24.67 -5.75
C ARG A 403 23.23 -24.60 -7.27
N CYS A 404 22.66 -23.55 -7.86
CA CYS A 404 22.69 -23.34 -9.31
C CYS A 404 24.14 -23.21 -9.82
N ASN A 405 24.98 -22.45 -9.11
CA ASN A 405 26.40 -22.28 -9.43
C ASN A 405 27.17 -23.61 -9.39
N LYS A 406 26.95 -24.44 -8.36
CA LYS A 406 27.57 -25.77 -8.28
C LYS A 406 27.15 -26.70 -9.42
N LYS A 407 25.87 -26.67 -9.82
CA LYS A 407 25.38 -27.46 -10.96
C LYS A 407 26.00 -27.00 -12.28
N GLN A 408 26.08 -25.70 -12.50
CA GLN A 408 26.68 -25.10 -13.70
C GLN A 408 28.18 -25.44 -13.81
N GLN A 409 28.93 -25.33 -12.71
CA GLN A 409 30.35 -25.73 -12.67
C GLN A 409 30.57 -27.23 -12.95
N GLN A 410 29.65 -28.09 -12.51
CA GLN A 410 29.72 -29.53 -12.78
C GLN A 410 29.43 -29.86 -14.25
N GLN A 411 28.51 -29.13 -14.89
CA GLN A 411 28.20 -29.29 -16.32
C GLN A 411 29.33 -28.80 -17.20
N GLN A 412 29.93 -27.65 -16.89
CA GLN A 412 31.07 -27.09 -17.62
C GLN A 412 32.33 -27.97 -17.54
N GLN A 413 32.49 -28.81 -16.50
CA GLN A 413 33.59 -29.77 -16.41
C GLN A 413 33.36 -31.07 -17.22
N GLN A 414 32.17 -31.30 -17.76
CA GLN A 414 31.82 -32.50 -18.53
C GLN A 414 31.71 -32.26 -20.04
N THR A 415 31.64 -31.00 -20.49
CA THR A 415 31.63 -30.61 -21.90
C THR A 415 32.89 -29.79 -22.24
N ASP A 416 33.89 -30.42 -22.86
CA ASP A 416 35.11 -29.77 -23.41
C ASP A 416 34.83 -28.85 -24.63
N ASN A 417 33.60 -28.36 -24.80
CA ASN A 417 33.23 -27.48 -25.91
C ASN A 417 33.13 -26.04 -25.41
N ASP A 418 34.06 -25.20 -25.84
CA ASP A 418 34.13 -23.74 -25.63
C ASP A 418 33.01 -22.94 -26.34
N ASP A 419 31.93 -23.59 -26.76
CA ASP A 419 30.80 -22.94 -27.44
C ASP A 419 29.60 -22.92 -26.48
N ASP A 420 29.50 -21.90 -25.62
CA ASP A 420 28.25 -21.33 -25.10
C ASP A 420 28.55 -20.04 -24.29
N ASP A 421 28.62 -18.91 -24.99
CA ASP A 421 28.79 -17.54 -24.45
C ASP A 421 27.53 -17.01 -23.70
N ASP A 422 26.48 -17.82 -23.51
CA ASP A 422 25.14 -17.37 -23.07
C ASP A 422 24.74 -17.79 -21.64
N ASP A 423 25.68 -18.35 -20.87
CA ASP A 423 25.42 -18.82 -19.51
C ASP A 423 25.30 -17.63 -18.52
N GLU A 424 24.08 -17.14 -18.28
CA GLU A 424 23.80 -16.06 -17.32
C GLU A 424 24.39 -16.39 -15.93
N ARG A 425 25.26 -15.52 -15.40
CA ARG A 425 25.83 -15.66 -14.04
C ARG A 425 24.70 -15.87 -13.01
N PRO A 426 24.73 -16.86 -12.09
CA PRO A 426 23.66 -17.09 -11.13
C PRO A 426 23.31 -15.85 -10.27
N ALA A 427 24.31 -15.01 -9.96
CA ALA A 427 24.08 -13.74 -9.27
C ALA A 427 23.17 -12.77 -10.06
N PHE A 428 23.20 -12.82 -11.39
CA PHE A 428 22.35 -12.00 -12.26
C PHE A 428 20.85 -12.35 -12.11
N LEU A 429 20.51 -13.60 -11.78
CA LEU A 429 19.12 -13.98 -11.49
C LEU A 429 18.56 -13.17 -10.32
N LEU A 430 19.38 -12.96 -9.28
CA LEU A 430 19.03 -12.14 -8.12
C LEU A 430 18.88 -10.67 -8.49
N TYR A 431 19.79 -10.16 -9.32
CA TYR A 431 19.79 -8.78 -9.78
C TYR A 431 18.58 -8.49 -10.65
N ARG A 432 18.24 -9.40 -11.57
CA ARG A 432 17.05 -9.32 -12.42
C ARG A 432 15.78 -9.33 -11.58
N TRP A 433 15.70 -10.20 -10.58
CA TRP A 433 14.57 -10.24 -9.65
C TRP A 433 14.46 -8.93 -8.86
N LEU A 434 15.57 -8.44 -8.29
CA LEU A 434 15.61 -7.20 -7.51
C LEU A 434 15.17 -6.00 -8.36
N LEU A 435 15.70 -5.87 -9.59
CA LEU A 435 15.38 -4.78 -10.53
C LEU A 435 13.99 -4.92 -11.18
N GLY A 436 13.37 -6.10 -11.12
CA GLY A 436 11.99 -6.34 -11.56
C GLY A 436 10.92 -5.91 -10.54
N LEU A 437 11.32 -5.58 -9.30
CA LEU A 437 10.39 -5.05 -8.30
C LEU A 437 9.86 -3.67 -8.71
N SER A 438 8.60 -3.38 -8.34
CA SER A 438 8.02 -2.05 -8.54
C SER A 438 8.83 -0.99 -7.76
N LEU A 439 9.24 0.08 -8.44
CA LEU A 439 10.03 1.18 -7.86
C LEU A 439 9.32 1.93 -6.72
N ASP A 440 8.00 1.77 -6.58
CA ASP A 440 7.21 2.29 -5.45
C ASP A 440 7.62 1.70 -4.08
N ARG A 441 8.39 0.60 -4.08
CA ARG A 441 8.82 -0.13 -2.87
C ARG A 441 10.31 0.07 -2.57
N LEU A 442 10.81 1.31 -2.62
CA LEU A 442 12.22 1.66 -2.35
C LEU A 442 12.77 1.10 -1.03
N GLY A 443 11.93 0.94 0.00
CA GLY A 443 12.36 0.35 1.27
C GLY A 443 12.96 -1.05 1.13
N ARG A 444 12.49 -1.86 0.16
CA ARG A 444 13.03 -3.21 -0.10
C ARG A 444 14.45 -3.15 -0.67
N TYR A 445 14.68 -2.25 -1.61
CA TYR A 445 16.00 -2.01 -2.19
C TYR A 445 16.99 -1.52 -1.11
N CYS A 446 16.58 -0.55 -0.29
CA CYS A 446 17.40 -0.06 0.82
C CYS A 446 17.82 -1.18 1.77
N ALA A 447 16.89 -2.03 2.18
CA ALA A 447 17.19 -3.13 3.10
C ALA A 447 18.25 -4.09 2.52
N VAL A 448 18.16 -4.40 1.22
CA VAL A 448 19.11 -5.28 0.52
C VAL A 448 20.48 -4.60 0.37
N PHE A 449 20.52 -3.32 0.01
CA PHE A 449 21.78 -2.59 -0.14
C PHE A 449 22.48 -2.34 1.21
N GLU A 450 21.72 -2.07 2.27
CA GLU A 450 22.27 -1.95 3.63
C GLU A 450 22.87 -3.28 4.13
N ALA A 451 22.24 -4.41 3.78
CA ALA A 451 22.76 -5.75 4.03
C ALA A 451 23.90 -6.16 3.07
N SER A 452 24.28 -5.30 2.14
CA SER A 452 25.37 -5.52 1.17
C SER A 452 26.51 -4.52 1.33
N LYS A 453 26.53 -3.73 2.41
CA LYS A 453 27.56 -2.71 2.63
C LYS A 453 28.97 -3.30 2.57
N PRO A 454 29.93 -2.61 1.91
CA PRO A 454 31.34 -3.01 1.88
C PRO A 454 32.03 -3.04 3.26
N THR A 455 31.42 -2.46 4.29
CA THR A 455 31.90 -2.54 5.68
C THR A 455 31.58 -3.88 6.36
N LEU A 456 30.67 -4.67 5.80
CA LEU A 456 30.31 -5.99 6.31
C LEU A 456 31.28 -7.07 5.82
N PRO A 457 31.48 -8.16 6.58
CA PRO A 457 32.26 -9.31 6.10
C PRO A 457 31.58 -9.97 4.89
N LEU A 458 32.37 -10.51 3.96
CA LEU A 458 31.87 -11.08 2.69
C LEU A 458 30.80 -12.16 2.86
N GLU A 459 30.84 -12.91 3.96
CA GLU A 459 29.87 -13.98 4.26
C GLU A 459 28.47 -13.43 4.60
N ASP A 460 28.39 -12.21 5.14
CA ASP A 460 27.14 -11.58 5.53
C ASP A 460 26.52 -10.75 4.39
N ARG A 461 27.26 -10.48 3.31
CA ARG A 461 26.78 -9.66 2.19
C ARG A 461 25.85 -10.45 1.29
N ILE A 462 24.74 -9.82 0.90
CA ILE A 462 23.83 -10.36 -0.13
C ILE A 462 24.48 -10.21 -1.51
N ILE A 463 24.93 -8.99 -1.84
CA ILE A 463 25.68 -8.69 -3.06
C ILE A 463 27.16 -8.70 -2.70
N LYS A 464 27.91 -9.66 -3.26
CA LYS A 464 29.33 -9.87 -2.91
C LYS A 464 30.29 -8.96 -3.68
N ASP A 465 29.93 -8.57 -4.90
CA ASP A 465 30.75 -7.72 -5.75
C ASP A 465 30.39 -6.23 -5.58
N ASP A 466 31.39 -5.43 -5.22
CA ASP A 466 31.25 -3.98 -4.99
C ASP A 466 30.94 -3.21 -6.29
N CYS A 467 31.39 -3.72 -7.45
CA CYS A 467 31.07 -3.13 -8.75
C CYS A 467 29.58 -3.35 -9.08
N ASP A 468 29.09 -4.59 -8.95
CA ASP A 468 27.68 -4.91 -9.19
C ASP A 468 26.74 -4.20 -8.18
N LEU A 469 27.14 -4.05 -6.91
CA LEU A 469 26.41 -3.22 -5.93
C LEU A 469 26.30 -1.77 -6.41
N THR A 470 27.40 -1.18 -6.87
CA THR A 470 27.42 0.19 -7.37
C THR A 470 26.51 0.37 -8.59
N ARG A 471 26.56 -0.57 -9.55
CA ARG A 471 25.67 -0.56 -10.72
C ARG A 471 24.20 -0.68 -10.33
N LEU A 472 23.85 -1.51 -9.34
CA LEU A 472 22.48 -1.68 -8.85
C LEU A 472 21.95 -0.43 -8.15
N VAL A 473 22.76 0.19 -7.30
CA VAL A 473 22.41 1.45 -6.63
C VAL A 473 22.21 2.56 -7.67
N LEU A 474 23.12 2.71 -8.63
CA LEU A 474 22.98 3.70 -9.70
C LEU A 474 21.73 3.46 -10.55
N ALA A 475 21.48 2.21 -10.94
CA ALA A 475 20.32 1.85 -11.75
C ALA A 475 18.98 2.15 -11.03
N THR A 476 18.91 1.89 -9.73
CA THR A 476 17.71 2.12 -8.92
C THR A 476 17.50 3.60 -8.60
N VAL A 477 18.56 4.32 -8.21
CA VAL A 477 18.51 5.74 -7.84
C VAL A 477 18.13 6.62 -9.04
N TYR A 478 18.72 6.39 -10.22
CA TYR A 478 18.38 7.18 -11.40
C TYR A 478 17.04 6.80 -12.05
N SER A 479 16.55 5.58 -11.85
CA SER A 479 15.26 5.15 -12.42
C SER A 479 14.07 5.47 -11.52
N SER A 480 14.29 5.82 -10.25
CA SER A 480 13.23 6.05 -9.26
C SER A 480 12.89 7.53 -9.06
N ASP A 481 11.64 7.79 -8.67
CA ASP A 481 11.11 9.12 -8.33
C ASP A 481 10.75 9.21 -6.83
N GLY A 482 11.30 8.32 -5.99
CA GLY A 482 10.87 8.17 -4.61
C GLY A 482 11.51 9.13 -3.60
N SER A 483 11.22 8.91 -2.31
CA SER A 483 11.65 9.81 -1.22
C SER A 483 13.17 9.96 -1.14
N MET A 484 13.61 11.20 -0.94
CA MET A 484 15.02 11.56 -0.81
C MET A 484 15.73 10.81 0.32
N GLU A 485 15.03 10.52 1.41
CA GLU A 485 15.58 9.75 2.54
C GLU A 485 16.11 8.38 2.11
N TYR A 486 15.37 7.69 1.23
CA TYR A 486 15.80 6.39 0.72
C TYR A 486 16.97 6.54 -0.25
N LEU A 487 16.97 7.56 -1.11
CA LEU A 487 18.06 7.80 -2.08
C LEU A 487 19.39 8.07 -1.38
N VAL A 488 19.39 8.89 -0.31
CA VAL A 488 20.58 9.17 0.49
C VAL A 488 21.08 7.90 1.19
N ARG A 489 20.19 7.12 1.80
CA ARG A 489 20.57 5.85 2.44
C ARG A 489 21.15 4.83 1.46
N MET A 490 20.64 4.78 0.22
CA MET A 490 21.21 3.94 -0.83
C MET A 490 22.61 4.41 -1.24
N PHE A 491 22.82 5.73 -1.35
CA PHE A 491 24.15 6.30 -1.62
C PHE A 491 25.16 5.97 -0.51
N GLU A 492 24.75 6.02 0.77
CA GLU A 492 25.59 5.62 1.91
C GLU A 492 26.00 4.14 1.92
N CYS A 493 25.40 3.31 1.06
CA CYS A 493 25.77 1.90 0.91
C CYS A 493 26.90 1.67 -0.10
N LEU A 494 27.27 2.69 -0.87
CA LEU A 494 28.32 2.60 -1.88
C LEU A 494 29.72 2.47 -1.25
N PRO A 495 30.65 1.76 -1.92
CA PRO A 495 32.05 1.69 -1.50
C PRO A 495 32.73 3.06 -1.61
N ILE A 496 33.62 3.37 -0.66
CA ILE A 496 34.43 4.59 -0.68
C ILE A 496 35.39 4.59 -1.89
N SER A 497 35.90 3.41 -2.25
CA SER A 497 36.74 3.17 -3.42
C SER A 497 36.41 1.81 -4.01
N LEU A 498 36.34 1.74 -5.35
CA LEU A 498 36.22 0.48 -6.09
C LEU A 498 37.58 -0.21 -6.34
N PHE A 499 38.67 0.40 -5.86
CA PHE A 499 40.03 -0.13 -5.93
C PHE A 499 40.42 -0.74 -4.59
N GLY A 500 41.08 -1.91 -4.62
CA GLY A 500 41.65 -2.53 -3.43
C GLY A 500 42.80 -1.69 -2.83
N PRO A 501 43.15 -1.90 -1.54
CA PRO A 501 44.24 -1.15 -0.89
C PRO A 501 45.61 -1.32 -1.55
N ASP A 502 45.79 -2.39 -2.35
CA ASP A 502 47.02 -2.71 -3.09
C ASP A 502 46.92 -2.47 -4.61
N GLU A 503 45.78 -1.96 -5.11
CA GLU A 503 45.59 -1.61 -6.53
C GLU A 503 45.80 -0.11 -6.73
N GLU A 504 46.97 0.31 -7.20
CA GLU A 504 47.19 1.69 -7.63
C GLU A 504 46.34 2.00 -8.87
N ALA A 505 45.61 3.12 -8.86
CA ALA A 505 44.88 3.58 -10.03
C ALA A 505 45.89 3.93 -11.15
N ASP A 506 46.09 3.02 -12.11
CA ASP A 506 46.95 3.27 -13.26
C ASP A 506 46.50 4.55 -13.96
N THR A 507 47.33 5.60 -13.93
CA THR A 507 47.05 6.96 -14.43
C THR A 507 47.18 7.09 -15.95
N THR A 508 46.93 6.01 -16.70
CA THR A 508 46.97 6.04 -18.16
C THR A 508 45.55 6.07 -18.73
N ASP A 509 45.34 7.06 -19.61
CA ASP A 509 44.13 7.50 -20.32
C ASP A 509 43.04 8.23 -19.51
N ASP A 510 43.16 9.57 -19.47
CA ASP A 510 42.17 10.55 -18.98
C ASP A 510 41.04 10.86 -19.98
N ASN A 511 40.94 10.13 -21.11
CA ASN A 511 40.16 10.59 -22.28
C ASN A 511 38.87 9.84 -22.60
N ASP A 512 38.42 8.89 -21.78
CA ASP A 512 37.08 8.31 -21.95
C ASP A 512 36.06 9.13 -21.13
N GLU A 513 35.57 10.23 -21.73
CA GLU A 513 34.37 10.91 -21.24
C GLU A 513 33.19 9.93 -21.26
N VAL A 514 32.86 9.37 -20.11
CA VAL A 514 31.62 8.59 -19.94
C VAL A 514 30.43 9.55 -20.11
N ASP A 515 29.83 9.52 -21.29
CA ASP A 515 28.66 10.33 -21.59
C ASP A 515 27.42 9.76 -20.89
N MET A 516 27.15 10.27 -19.69
CA MET A 516 25.97 9.94 -18.89
C MET A 516 24.65 10.24 -19.60
N ALA A 517 24.63 11.12 -20.61
CA ALA A 517 23.43 11.39 -21.40
C ALA A 517 23.08 10.22 -22.33
N ALA A 518 24.06 9.40 -22.73
CA ALA A 518 23.81 8.18 -23.50
C ALA A 518 23.03 7.11 -22.71
N LEU A 519 22.99 7.22 -21.37
CA LEU A 519 22.26 6.31 -20.48
C LEU A 519 20.77 6.68 -20.31
N LEU A 520 20.36 7.89 -20.71
CA LEU A 520 18.97 8.38 -20.58
C LEU A 520 17.90 7.54 -21.28
N PRO A 521 18.10 7.03 -22.51
CA PRO A 521 17.10 6.20 -23.18
C PRO A 521 16.89 4.85 -22.48
N LEU A 522 17.92 4.38 -21.76
CA LEU A 522 17.96 3.09 -21.06
C LEU A 522 17.47 3.20 -19.61
N ALA A 523 17.43 4.43 -19.04
CA ALA A 523 16.86 4.75 -17.73
C ALA A 523 15.32 4.65 -17.65
N GLY A 524 14.66 4.17 -18.71
CA GLY A 524 13.22 3.85 -18.69
C GLY A 524 12.90 2.60 -17.86
N THR A 525 13.86 1.68 -17.69
CA THR A 525 13.73 0.52 -16.80
C THR A 525 15.02 0.33 -15.99
N PRO A 526 14.93 -0.03 -14.69
CA PRO A 526 16.11 -0.27 -13.85
C PRO A 526 17.03 -1.36 -14.42
N LEU A 527 16.45 -2.40 -15.03
CA LEU A 527 17.19 -3.48 -15.66
C LEU A 527 17.99 -3.01 -16.89
N GLY A 528 17.37 -2.21 -17.76
CA GLY A 528 18.05 -1.66 -18.95
C GLY A 528 19.23 -0.77 -18.58
N LEU A 529 19.09 0.06 -17.54
CA LEU A 529 20.19 0.88 -17.04
C LEU A 529 21.30 0.03 -16.41
N PHE A 530 20.97 -1.00 -15.62
CA PHE A 530 21.95 -1.91 -15.06
C PHE A 530 22.78 -2.63 -16.15
N THR A 531 22.13 -3.13 -17.21
CA THR A 531 22.83 -3.76 -18.34
C THR A 531 23.76 -2.80 -19.07
N ALA A 532 23.38 -1.53 -19.20
CA ALA A 532 24.23 -0.51 -19.79
C ALA A 532 25.45 -0.18 -18.92
N LEU A 533 25.29 -0.20 -17.60
CA LEU A 533 26.37 0.03 -16.64
C LEU A 533 27.36 -1.15 -16.55
N GLN A 534 27.03 -2.34 -17.08
CA GLN A 534 27.95 -3.48 -17.11
C GLN A 534 29.13 -3.28 -18.07
N SER A 535 28.95 -2.52 -19.16
CA SER A 535 30.03 -2.22 -20.09
C SER A 535 30.98 -1.11 -19.60
N ILE A 536 30.65 -0.46 -18.48
CA ILE A 536 31.45 0.62 -17.88
C ILE A 536 32.50 0.02 -16.93
N ASP A 537 33.71 0.55 -17.04
CA ASP A 537 34.88 0.17 -16.24
C ASP A 537 34.84 0.77 -14.82
N ARG A 538 35.76 0.34 -13.96
CA ARG A 538 35.80 0.77 -12.54
C ARG A 538 36.03 2.27 -12.38
N LYS A 539 36.86 2.89 -13.23
CA LYS A 539 37.13 4.34 -13.21
C LYS A 539 35.91 5.13 -13.65
N GLY A 540 35.21 4.67 -14.70
CA GLY A 540 33.94 5.23 -15.12
C GLY A 540 32.92 5.21 -13.98
N LEU A 541 32.76 4.08 -13.29
CA LEU A 541 31.83 3.97 -12.15
C LEU A 541 32.16 4.93 -11.00
N THR A 542 33.43 5.14 -10.66
CA THR A 542 33.81 6.13 -9.63
C THR A 542 33.44 7.55 -10.05
N LYS A 543 33.66 7.92 -11.31
CA LYS A 543 33.27 9.24 -11.84
C LYS A 543 31.76 9.42 -11.78
N ILE A 544 30.99 8.38 -12.09
CA ILE A 544 29.53 8.40 -11.99
C ILE A 544 29.08 8.57 -10.53
N MET A 545 29.75 7.91 -9.58
CA MET A 545 29.46 8.06 -8.15
C MET A 545 29.68 9.49 -7.66
N ASP A 546 30.76 10.15 -8.10
CA ASP A 546 31.02 11.56 -7.79
C ASP A 546 29.95 12.49 -8.40
N THR A 547 29.52 12.22 -9.63
CA THR A 547 28.42 12.98 -10.25
C THR A 547 27.09 12.76 -9.52
N LEU A 548 26.81 11.53 -9.07
CA LEU A 548 25.63 11.23 -8.28
C LEU A 548 25.64 12.03 -6.96
N GLN A 549 26.79 12.11 -6.28
CA GLN A 549 26.90 12.92 -5.07
C GLN A 549 26.52 14.38 -5.33
N SER A 550 27.02 14.98 -6.42
CA SER A 550 26.65 16.35 -6.83
C SER A 550 25.15 16.49 -7.11
N HIS A 551 24.55 15.53 -7.84
CA HIS A 551 23.12 15.51 -8.12
C HIS A 551 22.28 15.37 -6.85
N LEU A 552 22.70 14.52 -5.91
CA LEU A 552 22.01 14.28 -4.64
C LEU A 552 22.05 15.53 -3.76
N MET A 553 23.22 16.18 -3.61
CA MET A 553 23.33 17.44 -2.87
C MET A 553 22.42 18.52 -3.46
N SER A 554 22.38 18.60 -4.78
CA SER A 554 21.53 19.52 -5.53
C SER A 554 20.03 19.22 -5.33
N ALA A 555 19.66 17.93 -5.33
CA ALA A 555 18.29 17.49 -5.13
C ALA A 555 17.82 17.69 -3.68
N GLU A 556 18.71 17.54 -2.69
CA GLU A 556 18.41 17.78 -1.28
C GLU A 556 18.00 19.23 -1.04
N VAL A 557 18.76 20.16 -1.63
CA VAL A 557 18.45 21.58 -1.61
C VAL A 557 17.07 21.83 -2.24
N LEU A 558 16.78 21.27 -3.42
CA LEU A 558 15.45 21.42 -4.05
C LEU A 558 14.29 20.83 -3.24
N VAL A 559 14.50 19.70 -2.57
CA VAL A 559 13.49 19.04 -1.71
C VAL A 559 13.13 19.92 -0.51
N ARG A 560 14.12 20.60 0.09
CA ARG A 560 13.91 21.55 1.21
C ARG A 560 12.86 22.62 0.90
N TYR A 561 12.84 23.08 -0.35
CA TYR A 561 11.91 24.11 -0.84
C TYR A 561 10.73 23.55 -1.66
N HIS A 562 10.43 22.26 -1.52
CA HIS A 562 9.32 21.58 -2.23
C HIS A 562 9.36 21.72 -3.77
N ALA A 563 10.55 21.89 -4.34
CA ALA A 563 10.80 21.99 -5.78
C ALA A 563 11.56 20.76 -6.31
N SER A 564 11.27 19.58 -5.75
CA SER A 564 11.97 18.34 -6.08
C SER A 564 11.82 17.96 -7.55
N VAL A 565 12.88 17.37 -8.09
CA VAL A 565 12.94 16.87 -9.46
C VAL A 565 13.57 15.47 -9.44
N PRO A 566 13.08 14.52 -10.25
CA PRO A 566 13.70 13.20 -10.38
C PRO A 566 15.18 13.27 -10.75
N LEU A 567 16.02 12.37 -10.20
CA LEU A 567 17.46 12.37 -10.48
C LEU A 567 17.79 12.11 -11.96
N ARG A 568 16.94 11.39 -12.71
CA ARG A 568 17.05 11.26 -14.18
C ARG A 568 17.08 12.60 -14.91
N TRP A 569 16.47 13.64 -14.35
CA TRP A 569 16.43 14.96 -14.98
C TRP A 569 17.81 15.61 -15.05
N TYR A 570 18.68 15.31 -14.08
CA TYR A 570 20.05 15.82 -14.02
C TYR A 570 20.95 15.24 -15.11
N LEU A 571 20.64 14.04 -15.59
CA LEU A 571 21.39 13.38 -16.67
C LEU A 571 21.18 14.05 -18.03
N GLN A 572 20.12 14.84 -18.19
CA GLN A 572 19.85 15.62 -19.41
C GLN A 572 20.78 16.83 -19.46
N GLN A 573 21.97 16.64 -20.04
CA GLN A 573 23.01 17.67 -20.15
C GLN A 573 22.52 18.97 -20.83
N ASP A 574 21.50 18.90 -21.68
CA ASP A 574 21.03 20.03 -22.48
C ASP A 574 19.63 20.53 -22.07
N GLN A 575 19.43 20.81 -20.78
CA GLN A 575 18.21 21.49 -20.34
C GLN A 575 18.08 22.87 -21.02
N PRO A 576 16.91 23.22 -21.56
CA PRO A 576 16.68 24.56 -22.10
C PRO A 576 16.61 25.58 -20.95
N VAL A 577 17.12 26.79 -21.21
CA VAL A 577 17.19 27.89 -20.23
C VAL A 577 15.82 28.18 -19.58
N GLN A 578 14.74 28.01 -20.35
CA GLN A 578 13.37 28.21 -19.87
C GLN A 578 12.97 27.24 -18.75
N VAL A 579 13.40 25.97 -18.80
CA VAL A 579 13.06 24.95 -17.80
C VAL A 579 13.83 25.21 -16.50
N GLN A 580 15.12 25.55 -16.60
CA GLN A 580 15.91 25.99 -15.44
C GLN A 580 15.30 27.22 -14.79
N ARG A 581 14.87 28.21 -15.60
CA ARG A 581 14.18 29.41 -15.12
C ARG A 581 12.89 29.08 -14.37
N GLN A 582 12.06 28.18 -14.91
CA GLN A 582 10.83 27.76 -14.25
C GLN A 582 11.09 27.03 -12.93
N LEU A 583 12.12 26.20 -12.86
CA LEU A 583 12.52 25.52 -11.63
C LEU A 583 12.99 26.52 -10.56
N CYS A 584 13.81 27.49 -10.96
CA CYS A 584 14.27 28.59 -10.10
C CYS A 584 13.09 29.43 -9.57
N ILE A 585 12.12 29.76 -10.42
CA ILE A 585 10.87 30.44 -10.01
C ILE A 585 10.05 29.57 -9.06
N ARG A 586 9.93 28.26 -9.35
CA ARG A 586 9.19 27.33 -8.48
C ARG A 586 9.81 27.26 -7.09
N MET A 587 11.14 27.12 -7.02
CA MET A 587 11.89 27.12 -5.76
C MET A 587 11.65 28.40 -4.95
N ALA A 588 11.81 29.56 -5.57
CA ALA A 588 11.63 30.85 -4.91
C ALA A 588 10.18 31.13 -4.49
N SER A 589 9.19 30.71 -5.31
CA SER A 589 7.76 30.91 -5.03
C SER A 589 7.19 29.95 -3.98
N GLN A 590 7.68 28.71 -3.91
CA GLN A 590 7.28 27.75 -2.88
C GLN A 590 7.85 28.13 -1.51
N ALA A 591 9.09 28.66 -1.47
CA ALA A 591 9.66 29.27 -0.28
C ALA A 591 8.83 30.47 0.24
N ALA A 592 8.19 31.21 -0.67
CA ALA A 592 7.28 32.32 -0.36
C ALA A 592 5.87 31.87 0.12
N GLY A 593 5.67 30.58 0.43
CA GLY A 593 4.40 30.05 0.95
C GLY A 593 3.47 29.42 -0.11
N GLY A 594 3.79 29.56 -1.41
CA GLY A 594 3.08 28.95 -2.53
C GLY A 594 1.63 29.42 -2.73
N VAL A 595 1.18 29.54 -3.98
CA VAL A 595 -0.21 29.97 -4.28
C VAL A 595 -1.23 28.84 -4.02
N GLU A 596 -0.78 27.58 -4.07
CA GLU A 596 -1.66 26.38 -4.04
C GLU A 596 -1.40 25.43 -2.86
N SER A 597 -0.22 25.48 -2.22
CA SER A 597 0.25 24.45 -1.28
C SER A 597 0.16 24.82 0.19
N GLY A 598 -0.03 26.10 0.54
CA GLY A 598 -0.08 26.54 1.95
C GLY A 598 1.18 26.14 2.74
N GLY A 599 2.35 26.16 2.09
CA GLY A 599 3.63 25.79 2.69
C GLY A 599 3.98 26.71 3.87
N LYS A 600 4.90 26.26 4.74
CA LYS A 600 5.44 27.11 5.81
C LYS A 600 6.08 28.34 5.18
N GLN A 601 5.44 29.49 5.33
CA GLN A 601 5.99 30.77 4.93
C GLN A 601 7.29 31.00 5.73
N PHE A 602 8.36 31.44 5.07
CA PHE A 602 9.57 31.87 5.77
C PHE A 602 9.27 33.09 6.63
N ASP A 603 9.45 32.93 7.93
CA ASP A 603 9.15 33.94 8.94
C ASP A 603 10.41 34.71 9.40
N SER A 604 11.62 34.32 8.96
CA SER A 604 12.89 34.91 9.39
C SER A 604 13.81 35.41 8.26
N ASP A 605 14.62 36.44 8.55
CA ASP A 605 15.63 36.97 7.62
C ASP A 605 16.71 35.94 7.27
N ASP A 606 17.00 35.03 8.20
CA ASP A 606 18.03 34.00 8.05
C ASP A 606 17.58 32.92 7.04
N ASP A 607 16.30 32.52 7.06
CA ASP A 607 15.74 31.55 6.10
C ASP A 607 15.79 32.10 4.65
N TRP A 608 15.51 33.40 4.47
CA TRP A 608 15.60 34.06 3.15
C TRP A 608 17.04 34.21 2.65
N ARG A 609 17.99 34.43 3.56
CA ARG A 609 19.42 34.48 3.23
C ARG A 609 19.94 33.09 2.87
N GLU A 610 19.51 32.05 3.58
CA GLU A 610 19.84 30.66 3.28
C GLU A 610 19.30 30.24 1.91
N LEU A 611 18.05 30.62 1.57
CA LEU A 611 17.50 30.39 0.23
C LEU A 611 18.36 31.03 -0.86
N LEU A 612 18.79 32.29 -0.65
CA LEU A 612 19.61 32.97 -1.64
C LEU A 612 20.98 32.30 -1.80
N ASP A 613 21.62 31.95 -0.69
CA ASP A 613 22.90 31.24 -0.70
C ASP A 613 22.75 29.86 -1.38
N ASP A 614 21.66 29.14 -1.12
CA ASP A 614 21.33 27.86 -1.77
C ASP A 614 21.07 28.03 -3.29
N MET A 615 20.33 29.06 -3.70
CA MET A 615 20.09 29.35 -5.13
C MET A 615 21.38 29.72 -5.87
N LEU A 616 22.29 30.47 -5.22
CA LEU A 616 23.61 30.78 -5.76
C LEU A 616 24.53 29.56 -5.76
N ARG A 617 24.42 28.68 -4.76
CA ARG A 617 25.14 27.41 -4.72
C ARG A 617 24.70 26.47 -5.83
N LEU A 618 23.41 26.46 -6.20
CA LEU A 618 22.91 25.70 -7.36
C LEU A 618 23.33 26.28 -8.71
N HIS A 619 23.84 27.51 -8.76
CA HIS A 619 24.45 28.11 -9.95
C HIS A 619 25.93 27.73 -10.09
N ASP A 620 26.63 27.53 -8.97
CA ASP A 620 28.05 27.09 -8.85
C ASP A 620 28.97 27.58 -9.98
N GLY A 621 28.99 28.89 -10.22
CA GLY A 621 29.89 29.52 -11.19
C GLY A 621 29.74 29.04 -12.65
N GLY A 622 28.58 28.51 -13.02
CA GLY A 622 28.31 27.98 -14.37
C GLY A 622 28.41 26.47 -14.51
N ASN A 623 28.73 25.73 -13.45
CA ASN A 623 28.78 24.25 -13.45
C ASN A 623 27.60 23.60 -12.71
N GLY A 624 26.73 24.38 -12.07
CA GLY A 624 25.56 23.88 -11.36
C GLY A 624 24.32 23.65 -12.24
N ILE A 625 23.19 23.27 -11.62
CA ILE A 625 21.90 23.09 -12.31
C ILE A 625 21.46 24.37 -13.03
N PHE A 626 21.75 25.53 -12.44
CA PHE A 626 21.42 26.85 -12.99
C PHE A 626 22.57 27.44 -13.81
N SER A 627 23.43 26.59 -14.38
CA SER A 627 24.60 26.98 -15.18
C SER A 627 24.29 27.95 -16.33
N LYS A 628 23.11 27.82 -16.96
CA LYS A 628 22.72 28.66 -18.11
C LYS A 628 21.97 29.94 -17.73
N LEU A 629 21.68 30.14 -16.44
CA LEU A 629 21.03 31.36 -15.93
C LEU A 629 22.11 32.32 -15.44
N ASP A 630 22.01 33.59 -15.80
CA ASP A 630 22.90 34.61 -15.24
C ASP A 630 22.57 34.82 -13.75
N GLY A 631 23.60 35.02 -12.92
CA GLY A 631 23.39 35.32 -11.50
C GLY A 631 22.50 36.54 -11.26
N THR A 632 22.45 37.49 -12.20
CA THR A 632 21.53 38.64 -12.16
C THR A 632 20.06 38.22 -12.32
N GLU A 633 19.77 37.26 -13.21
CA GLU A 633 18.42 36.73 -13.44
C GLU A 633 17.92 35.92 -12.24
N ILE A 634 18.80 35.15 -11.58
CA ILE A 634 18.49 34.43 -10.33
C ILE A 634 18.11 35.43 -9.23
N MET A 635 18.88 36.51 -9.08
CA MET A 635 18.57 37.58 -8.14
C MET A 635 17.21 38.22 -8.47
N GLU A 636 16.93 38.54 -9.73
CA GLU A 636 15.63 39.11 -10.13
C GLU A 636 14.46 38.20 -9.72
N ILE A 637 14.59 36.89 -9.92
CA ILE A 637 13.57 35.90 -9.53
C ILE A 637 13.42 35.86 -8.01
N PHE A 638 14.53 35.82 -7.26
CA PHE A 638 14.54 35.86 -5.81
C PHE A 638 13.85 37.14 -5.29
N TYR A 639 14.25 38.32 -5.78
CA TYR A 639 13.66 39.60 -5.40
C TYR A 639 12.17 39.68 -5.73
N SER A 640 11.76 39.20 -6.91
CA SER A 640 10.35 39.19 -7.28
C SER A 640 9.51 38.31 -6.34
N SER A 641 10.07 37.18 -5.89
CA SER A 641 9.40 36.26 -4.97
C SER A 641 9.36 36.81 -3.54
N LEU A 642 10.46 37.42 -3.09
CA LEU A 642 10.56 38.10 -1.79
C LEU A 642 9.55 39.25 -1.69
N LEU A 643 9.44 40.09 -2.73
CA LEU A 643 8.51 41.22 -2.75
C LEU A 643 7.05 40.77 -2.79
N ARG A 644 6.74 39.63 -3.42
CA ARG A 644 5.38 39.05 -3.46
C ARG A 644 4.93 38.43 -2.15
N CYS A 645 5.87 37.90 -1.36
CA CYS A 645 5.56 37.18 -0.12
C CYS A 645 4.84 38.08 0.91
N GLY A 646 5.14 39.39 0.89
CA GLY A 646 4.50 40.48 1.63
C GLY A 646 3.45 40.04 2.65
N SER A 647 3.85 39.42 3.75
CA SER A 647 2.89 38.92 4.72
C SER A 647 3.48 38.82 6.13
N LYS A 648 2.70 39.44 7.03
CA LYS A 648 2.67 39.35 8.50
C LYS A 648 3.59 40.31 9.28
N TYR A 649 2.94 41.15 10.09
CA TYR A 649 3.59 41.88 11.17
C TYR A 649 3.93 40.90 12.30
N LEU A 650 5.21 40.59 12.47
CA LEU A 650 5.66 39.93 13.69
C LEU A 650 5.70 40.98 14.81
N TYR A 651 4.68 41.00 15.67
CA TYR A 651 4.74 41.72 16.94
C TYR A 651 5.72 40.99 17.85
N VAL A 652 7.01 41.33 17.76
CA VAL A 652 7.98 40.87 18.75
C VAL A 652 7.96 41.86 19.92
N GLY A 653 7.21 41.52 20.96
CA GLY A 653 7.35 42.17 22.26
C GLY A 653 8.66 41.73 22.90
N PHE A 654 9.73 42.54 22.77
CA PHE A 654 10.84 42.50 23.70
C PHE A 654 11.04 43.86 24.36
N ALA A 655 10.93 43.82 25.67
CA ALA A 655 11.29 44.90 26.57
C ALA A 655 12.81 45.10 26.58
N ASN A 656 13.18 46.37 26.73
CA ASN A 656 14.45 46.92 27.19
C ASN A 656 15.61 47.09 26.19
N GLU A 657 16.02 48.36 26.12
CA GLU A 657 17.36 48.91 25.87
C GLU A 657 17.98 48.65 24.49
N VAL A 658 17.89 49.64 23.59
CA VAL A 658 18.92 50.67 23.35
C VAL A 658 18.37 51.63 22.28
N VAL A 659 18.30 52.91 22.64
CA VAL A 659 17.73 54.01 21.85
C VAL A 659 18.74 54.45 20.79
N SER A 660 18.75 53.78 19.62
CA SER A 660 19.34 54.34 18.37
C SER A 660 18.93 53.62 17.07
N LEU A 661 18.02 52.64 17.10
CA LEU A 661 17.57 51.84 15.94
C LEU A 661 16.06 51.91 15.68
N THR A 662 15.38 52.92 16.24
CA THR A 662 13.92 52.99 16.34
C THR A 662 13.19 53.36 15.03
N LEU A 663 13.90 53.54 13.91
CA LEU A 663 13.31 53.80 12.58
C LEU A 663 13.27 52.56 11.66
N LEU A 664 13.82 51.42 12.08
CA LEU A 664 13.87 50.17 11.30
C LEU A 664 12.87 49.09 11.77
N LEU A 665 12.07 49.38 12.79
CA LEU A 665 11.14 48.41 13.42
C LEU A 665 9.67 48.63 13.04
N LEU A 666 9.38 49.49 12.06
CA LEU A 666 8.02 49.80 11.61
C LEU A 666 7.75 49.36 10.15
N TYR A 667 8.58 48.47 9.60
CA TYR A 667 8.48 47.96 8.24
C TYR A 667 8.35 46.44 8.26
N PRO A 668 7.57 45.82 7.35
CA PRO A 668 7.55 44.37 7.19
C PRO A 668 8.95 43.83 6.91
N LEU A 669 9.24 42.67 7.50
CA LEU A 669 10.55 42.01 7.51
C LEU A 669 11.19 41.91 6.11
N GLU A 670 10.38 41.49 5.13
CA GLU A 670 10.80 41.22 3.76
C GLU A 670 11.20 42.50 2.99
N PHE A 671 10.51 43.62 3.23
CA PHE A 671 10.83 44.91 2.60
C PHE A 671 12.09 45.56 3.18
N ARG A 672 12.43 45.24 4.44
CA ARG A 672 13.68 45.64 5.06
C ARG A 672 14.87 44.92 4.43
N LEU A 673 14.76 43.59 4.27
CA LEU A 673 15.77 42.77 3.59
C LEU A 673 15.95 43.20 2.14
N ALA A 674 14.86 43.43 1.41
CA ALA A 674 14.89 43.94 0.03
C ALA A 674 15.62 45.29 -0.06
N LYS A 675 15.39 46.20 0.89
CA LYS A 675 16.08 47.49 0.96
C LYS A 675 17.57 47.35 1.26
N GLU A 676 17.94 46.43 2.15
CA GLU A 676 19.35 46.12 2.46
C GLU A 676 20.08 45.51 1.26
N LEU A 677 19.43 44.61 0.52
CA LEU A 677 20.04 43.95 -0.64
C LEU A 677 20.16 44.88 -1.86
N VAL A 678 19.23 45.84 -2.04
CA VAL A 678 19.25 46.84 -3.14
C VAL A 678 20.18 48.01 -2.85
N VAL A 679 20.25 48.49 -1.59
CA VAL A 679 21.00 49.70 -1.20
C VAL A 679 22.33 49.38 -0.49
N GLY A 680 22.50 48.13 -0.04
CA GLY A 680 23.68 47.69 0.70
C GLY A 680 24.93 47.48 -0.17
N PRO A 681 26.08 47.24 0.49
CA PRO A 681 27.38 47.11 -0.18
C PRO A 681 27.52 45.87 -1.08
N ARG A 682 26.56 44.93 -1.04
CA ARG A 682 26.47 43.73 -1.91
C ARG A 682 25.45 43.89 -3.05
N SER A 683 25.00 45.11 -3.34
CA SER A 683 24.03 45.36 -4.42
C SER A 683 24.63 45.00 -5.78
N MET A 684 24.09 43.96 -6.40
CA MET A 684 24.46 43.46 -7.74
C MET A 684 23.44 43.86 -8.83
N MET A 685 22.39 44.62 -8.48
CA MET A 685 21.30 45.00 -9.38
C MET A 685 21.31 46.50 -9.68
N GLY A 686 20.95 46.89 -10.91
CA GLY A 686 20.78 48.29 -11.28
C GLY A 686 19.52 48.91 -10.66
N LEU A 687 19.60 50.20 -10.28
CA LEU A 687 18.48 50.93 -9.66
C LEU A 687 17.21 50.94 -10.53
N GLU A 688 17.35 51.00 -11.86
CA GLU A 688 16.23 50.98 -12.81
C GLU A 688 15.49 49.63 -12.85
N GLN A 689 16.23 48.52 -12.70
CA GLN A 689 15.66 47.18 -12.67
C GLN A 689 14.91 46.94 -11.36
N ALA A 690 15.51 47.36 -10.24
CA ALA A 690 14.86 47.30 -8.93
C ALA A 690 13.58 48.16 -8.90
N GLU A 691 13.61 49.37 -9.48
CA GLU A 691 12.44 50.23 -9.61
C GLU A 691 11.30 49.54 -10.36
N LYS A 692 11.61 48.85 -11.46
CA LYS A 692 10.60 48.11 -12.23
C LYS A 692 9.98 46.96 -11.43
N LEU A 693 10.80 46.15 -10.76
CA LEU A 693 10.33 45.02 -9.95
C LEU A 693 9.45 45.47 -8.78
N VAL A 694 9.82 46.57 -8.11
CA VAL A 694 9.02 47.15 -7.02
C VAL A 694 7.67 47.66 -7.53
N ILE A 695 7.64 48.32 -8.68
CA ILE A 695 6.37 48.77 -9.28
C ILE A 695 5.50 47.57 -9.68
N ASP A 696 6.09 46.52 -10.26
CA ASP A 696 5.33 45.33 -10.67
C ASP A 696 4.74 44.60 -9.44
N ALA A 697 5.47 44.52 -8.33
CA ALA A 697 4.99 43.97 -7.06
C ALA A 697 3.91 44.85 -6.40
N GLU A 698 4.12 46.18 -6.36
CA GLU A 698 3.11 47.13 -5.89
C GLU A 698 1.81 46.96 -6.65
N ARG A 699 1.89 46.79 -7.98
CA ARG A 699 0.72 46.66 -8.82
C ARG A 699 -0.12 45.45 -8.44
N GLU A 700 0.54 44.33 -8.17
CA GLU A 700 -0.09 43.09 -7.74
C GLU A 700 -0.81 43.26 -6.39
N PHE A 701 -0.18 43.94 -5.40
CA PHE A 701 -0.84 44.25 -4.13
C PHE A 701 -2.03 45.20 -4.29
N PHE A 702 -1.88 46.22 -5.12
CA PHE A 702 -2.94 47.20 -5.38
C PHE A 702 -4.14 46.57 -6.09
N ASP A 703 -3.90 45.74 -7.11
CA ASP A 703 -4.97 45.09 -7.88
C ASP A 703 -5.70 44.02 -7.05
N ASN A 704 -5.00 43.34 -6.14
CA ASN A 704 -5.56 42.36 -5.20
C ASN A 704 -6.18 42.99 -3.94
N SER A 705 -6.18 44.32 -3.82
CA SER A 705 -6.71 45.00 -2.63
C SER A 705 -8.24 45.08 -2.66
N THR A 706 -8.88 44.69 -1.56
CA THR A 706 -10.34 44.73 -1.42
C THR A 706 -10.85 46.07 -0.87
N THR A 707 -9.96 46.87 -0.28
CA THR A 707 -10.28 48.18 0.28
C THR A 707 -9.32 49.21 -0.27
N GLY A 708 -9.79 50.43 -0.51
CA GLY A 708 -8.92 51.54 -0.87
C GLY A 708 -8.13 52.12 0.30
N ASN A 709 -8.19 51.53 1.50
CA ASN A 709 -7.59 52.17 2.67
C ASN A 709 -6.08 51.96 2.68
N MET A 710 -5.30 53.03 2.53
CA MET A 710 -3.83 52.99 2.54
C MET A 710 -3.23 52.34 3.79
N ASN A 711 -3.95 52.32 4.92
CA ASN A 711 -3.48 51.70 6.16
C ASN A 711 -3.97 50.25 6.36
N ALA A 712 -4.69 49.68 5.39
CA ALA A 712 -5.29 48.36 5.52
C ALA A 712 -4.71 47.36 4.53
N ASP A 713 -4.39 46.18 5.05
CA ASP A 713 -4.13 44.94 4.31
C ASP A 713 -3.20 45.13 3.08
N ASN A 714 -3.62 44.71 1.88
CA ASN A 714 -2.80 44.77 0.67
C ASN A 714 -2.47 46.20 0.22
N MET A 715 -3.32 47.19 0.49
CA MET A 715 -3.03 48.58 0.11
C MET A 715 -1.91 49.19 0.97
N LYS A 716 -1.80 48.75 2.22
CA LYS A 716 -0.67 49.12 3.08
C LYS A 716 0.64 48.51 2.57
N LYS A 717 0.60 47.24 2.16
CA LYS A 717 1.75 46.54 1.56
C LYS A 717 2.20 47.21 0.26
N ALA A 718 1.26 47.63 -0.60
CA ALA A 718 1.55 48.39 -1.82
C ALA A 718 2.32 49.68 -1.51
N TRP A 719 1.89 50.44 -0.48
CA TRP A 719 2.56 51.67 -0.07
C TRP A 719 3.94 51.41 0.53
N GLU A 720 4.09 50.40 1.39
CA GLU A 720 5.37 50.03 2.02
C GLU A 720 6.37 49.48 0.97
N CYS A 721 5.89 48.76 -0.06
CA CYS A 721 6.70 48.26 -1.18
C CYS A 721 7.39 49.41 -1.94
N LEU A 722 6.66 50.50 -2.21
CA LEU A 722 7.21 51.69 -2.88
C LEU A 722 8.29 52.42 -2.06
N GLN A 723 8.42 52.15 -0.77
CA GLN A 723 9.43 52.78 0.12
C GLN A 723 10.77 52.04 0.18
N VAL A 724 10.87 50.89 -0.50
CA VAL A 724 12.09 50.09 -0.61
C VAL A 724 13.15 50.85 -1.43
N VAL A 725 12.73 51.50 -2.52
CA VAL A 725 13.60 52.24 -3.46
C VAL A 725 13.47 53.75 -3.19
N PRO A 726 14.53 54.56 -3.40
CA PRO A 726 14.43 56.02 -3.32
C PRO A 726 13.33 56.58 -4.26
N PRO A 727 12.63 57.66 -3.88
CA PRO A 727 11.46 58.15 -4.60
C PRO A 727 11.84 58.77 -5.95
N THR A 728 11.78 57.97 -7.01
CA THR A 728 11.84 58.39 -8.42
C THR A 728 10.49 58.96 -8.86
N ASP A 729 10.47 59.64 -10.01
CA ASP A 729 9.22 60.26 -10.51
C ASP A 729 8.16 59.24 -10.94
N ARG A 730 8.54 57.99 -11.25
CA ARG A 730 7.57 56.91 -11.50
C ARG A 730 6.97 56.39 -10.20
N ILE A 731 7.79 56.18 -9.17
CA ILE A 731 7.34 55.77 -7.84
C ILE A 731 6.38 56.79 -7.25
N LYS A 732 6.70 58.09 -7.34
CA LYS A 732 5.81 59.17 -6.85
C LYS A 732 4.43 59.12 -7.49
N LYS A 733 4.32 58.80 -8.79
CA LYS A 733 3.02 58.68 -9.48
C LYS A 733 2.18 57.52 -8.95
N GLU A 734 2.80 56.38 -8.65
CA GLU A 734 2.09 55.24 -8.06
C GLU A 734 1.74 55.53 -6.58
N MET A 735 2.60 56.21 -5.82
CA MET A 735 2.27 56.68 -4.47
C MET A 735 1.07 57.65 -4.47
N ASP A 736 1.07 58.62 -5.39
CA ASP A 736 -0.03 59.57 -5.58
C ASP A 736 -1.34 58.84 -5.93
N LEU A 737 -1.27 57.77 -6.72
CA LEU A 737 -2.42 56.94 -7.07
C LEU A 737 -2.99 56.19 -5.86
N ILE A 738 -2.14 55.62 -5.00
CA ILE A 738 -2.57 54.97 -3.74
C ILE A 738 -3.27 55.99 -2.83
N GLU A 739 -2.69 57.17 -2.67
CA GLU A 739 -3.30 58.24 -1.87
C GLU A 739 -4.64 58.72 -2.46
N ALA A 740 -4.72 58.87 -3.78
CA ALA A 740 -5.97 59.24 -4.46
C ALA A 740 -7.05 58.16 -4.25
N THR A 741 -6.66 56.89 -4.29
CA THR A 741 -7.54 55.73 -4.07
C THR A 741 -8.08 55.71 -2.64
N HIS A 742 -7.23 55.98 -1.65
CA HIS A 742 -7.64 56.15 -0.24
C HIS A 742 -8.65 57.27 -0.06
N ILE A 743 -8.39 58.43 -0.67
CA ILE A 743 -9.27 59.58 -0.57
C ILE A 743 -10.64 59.27 -1.22
N LEU A 744 -10.68 58.69 -2.42
CA LEU A 744 -11.95 58.41 -3.12
C LEU A 744 -12.77 57.29 -2.48
N ILE A 745 -12.14 56.16 -2.17
CA ILE A 745 -12.85 54.94 -1.73
C ILE A 745 -13.06 54.95 -0.21
N SER A 746 -12.03 55.27 0.58
CA SER A 746 -12.12 55.17 2.04
C SER A 746 -12.65 56.45 2.69
N VAL A 747 -12.13 57.62 2.31
CA VAL A 747 -12.55 58.89 2.91
C VAL A 747 -13.89 59.34 2.34
N TYR A 748 -14.03 59.33 1.01
CA TYR A 748 -15.22 59.82 0.33
C TYR A 748 -16.28 58.77 -0.02
N GLN A 749 -15.96 57.47 0.06
CA GLN A 749 -16.90 56.36 -0.17
C GLN A 749 -17.65 56.50 -1.51
N VAL A 750 -16.92 56.82 -2.57
CA VAL A 750 -17.47 56.94 -3.92
C VAL A 750 -17.89 55.55 -4.41
N ALA A 751 -19.13 55.45 -4.88
CA ALA A 751 -19.71 54.23 -5.43
C ALA A 751 -19.68 54.28 -6.96
N ASP A 752 -19.40 53.15 -7.62
CA ASP A 752 -19.45 53.07 -9.09
C ASP A 752 -20.90 53.06 -9.61
N LYS A 753 -21.76 52.30 -8.91
CA LYS A 753 -23.22 52.25 -9.08
C LYS A 753 -23.88 52.39 -7.71
N PRO A 754 -25.12 52.87 -7.60
CA PRO A 754 -25.81 52.98 -6.31
C PRO A 754 -25.81 51.63 -5.59
N GLY A 755 -25.14 51.56 -4.44
CA GLY A 755 -25.02 50.35 -3.61
C GLY A 755 -23.77 49.47 -3.85
N MET A 756 -22.93 49.76 -4.86
CA MET A 756 -21.68 49.01 -5.10
C MET A 756 -20.44 49.86 -4.82
N VAL A 757 -19.57 49.37 -3.95
CA VAL A 757 -18.30 50.01 -3.57
C VAL A 757 -17.32 49.94 -4.75
N LEU A 758 -16.66 51.06 -5.06
CA LEU A 758 -15.61 51.11 -6.06
C LEU A 758 -14.37 50.35 -5.54
N MET A 759 -13.85 49.43 -6.35
CA MET A 759 -12.65 48.66 -6.00
C MET A 759 -11.38 49.34 -6.55
N PRO A 760 -10.24 49.26 -5.87
CA PRO A 760 -8.97 49.85 -6.32
C PRO A 760 -8.58 49.47 -7.75
N ILE A 761 -8.69 48.19 -8.13
CA ILE A 761 -8.41 47.72 -9.50
C ILE A 761 -9.23 48.46 -10.57
N GLN A 762 -10.49 48.80 -10.27
CA GLN A 762 -11.37 49.53 -11.19
C GLN A 762 -10.91 50.97 -11.39
N LEU A 763 -10.35 51.60 -10.35
CA LEU A 763 -9.79 52.95 -10.43
C LEU A 763 -8.56 52.96 -11.35
N ARG A 764 -7.66 51.97 -11.21
CA ARG A 764 -6.46 51.89 -12.06
C ARG A 764 -6.80 51.61 -13.53
N GLN A 765 -7.78 50.73 -13.79
CA GLN A 765 -8.23 50.38 -15.15
C GLN A 765 -9.10 51.46 -15.81
N SER A 766 -9.54 52.49 -15.08
CA SER A 766 -10.39 53.54 -15.64
C SER A 766 -9.65 54.38 -16.71
N THR A 767 -10.24 54.48 -17.90
CA THR A 767 -9.71 55.26 -19.03
C THR A 767 -9.85 56.76 -18.80
N ASN A 768 -10.94 57.19 -18.15
CA ASN A 768 -11.19 58.58 -17.78
C ASN A 768 -11.39 58.70 -16.27
N ARG A 769 -10.31 59.07 -15.56
CA ARG A 769 -10.32 59.20 -14.10
C ARG A 769 -11.10 60.43 -13.61
N LEU A 770 -11.41 61.40 -14.49
CA LEU A 770 -12.24 62.57 -14.13
C LEU A 770 -13.71 62.20 -13.88
N ASP A 771 -14.19 61.11 -14.47
CA ASP A 771 -15.56 60.63 -14.21
C ASP A 771 -15.73 60.23 -12.74
N LEU A 772 -14.68 59.75 -12.08
CA LEU A 772 -14.71 59.44 -10.64
C LEU A 772 -14.95 60.69 -9.79
N ILE A 773 -14.42 61.84 -10.22
CA ILE A 773 -14.67 63.13 -9.57
C ILE A 773 -16.12 63.57 -9.82
N SER A 774 -16.66 63.37 -11.03
CA SER A 774 -18.07 63.64 -11.30
C SER A 774 -19.00 62.79 -10.41
N LYS A 775 -18.67 61.51 -10.20
CA LYS A 775 -19.38 60.60 -9.31
C LYS A 775 -19.26 61.04 -7.85
N LEU A 776 -18.06 61.46 -7.42
CA LEU A 776 -17.82 62.01 -6.08
C LEU A 776 -18.73 63.21 -5.80
N VAL A 777 -18.74 64.18 -6.71
CA VAL A 777 -19.53 65.42 -6.61
C VAL A 777 -21.03 65.13 -6.54
N ASN A 778 -21.51 64.10 -7.24
CA ASN A 778 -22.91 63.66 -7.16
C ASN A 778 -23.24 62.86 -5.89
N THR A 779 -22.25 62.22 -5.26
CA THR A 779 -22.46 61.29 -4.13
C THR A 779 -22.57 62.02 -2.80
N ARG A 780 -21.72 63.03 -2.52
CA ARG A 780 -21.86 63.83 -1.30
C ARG A 780 -22.20 65.29 -1.60
N LYS A 781 -23.15 65.81 -0.83
CA LYS A 781 -23.51 67.23 -0.85
C LYS A 781 -22.44 68.04 -0.13
N GLY A 782 -22.15 69.24 -0.64
CA GLY A 782 -21.24 70.20 0.01
C GLY A 782 -19.74 70.00 -0.24
N ILE A 783 -19.31 69.01 -1.04
CA ILE A 783 -17.87 68.78 -1.32
C ILE A 783 -17.25 69.96 -2.07
N TYR A 784 -18.05 70.70 -2.85
CA TYR A 784 -17.63 71.93 -3.56
C TYR A 784 -17.06 73.01 -2.63
N ARG A 785 -17.30 72.94 -1.30
CA ARG A 785 -16.66 73.83 -0.32
C ARG A 785 -15.17 73.51 -0.09
N GLN A 786 -14.74 72.28 -0.36
CA GLN A 786 -13.36 71.79 -0.27
C GLN A 786 -12.68 71.71 -1.64
N PHE A 787 -13.01 72.61 -2.56
CA PHE A 787 -12.55 72.55 -3.96
C PHE A 787 -11.01 72.47 -4.11
N LYS A 788 -10.24 73.09 -3.20
CA LYS A 788 -8.77 73.00 -3.20
C LYS A 788 -8.28 71.56 -3.01
N GLU A 789 -8.93 70.78 -2.13
CA GLU A 789 -8.58 69.39 -1.86
C GLU A 789 -8.95 68.49 -3.06
N ILE A 790 -10.07 68.75 -3.73
CA ILE A 790 -10.44 68.03 -4.96
C ILE A 790 -9.48 68.36 -6.13
N VAL A 791 -9.03 69.61 -6.25
CA VAL A 791 -8.01 69.97 -7.25
C VAL A 791 -6.70 69.23 -6.97
N THR A 792 -6.27 69.14 -5.70
CA THR A 792 -5.11 68.32 -5.34
C THR A 792 -5.32 66.83 -5.62
N LEU A 793 -6.53 66.32 -5.43
CA LEU A 793 -6.89 64.94 -5.77
C LEU A 793 -6.83 64.69 -7.28
N THR A 794 -7.25 65.67 -8.09
CA THR A 794 -7.18 65.62 -9.56
C THR A 794 -5.74 65.49 -10.03
N ASN A 795 -4.84 66.25 -9.41
CA ASN A 795 -3.40 66.14 -9.64
C ASN A 795 -2.88 64.73 -9.26
N LYS A 796 -3.30 64.20 -8.10
CA LYS A 796 -2.90 62.84 -7.67
C LYS A 796 -3.44 61.71 -8.55
N LEU A 797 -4.56 61.92 -9.25
CA LEU A 797 -5.13 60.94 -10.20
C LEU A 797 -4.35 60.83 -11.52
N GLY A 798 -3.28 61.63 -11.70
CA GLY A 798 -2.40 61.58 -12.87
C GLY A 798 -2.56 62.75 -13.84
N TYR A 799 -3.39 63.75 -13.50
CA TYR A 799 -3.56 64.98 -14.29
C TYR A 799 -2.65 66.13 -13.81
N GLN A 800 -1.46 65.82 -13.29
CA GLN A 800 -0.52 66.82 -12.79
C GLN A 800 -0.17 67.83 -13.89
N GLY A 801 -0.58 69.09 -13.70
CA GLY A 801 -0.30 70.16 -14.66
C GLY A 801 -1.25 70.21 -15.87
N ASP A 802 -2.33 69.43 -15.90
CA ASP A 802 -3.36 69.53 -16.95
C ASP A 802 -4.40 70.59 -16.59
N LEU A 803 -4.30 71.75 -17.24
CA LEU A 803 -5.18 72.90 -17.02
C LEU A 803 -6.65 72.59 -17.34
N LEU A 804 -6.90 71.76 -18.36
CA LEU A 804 -8.25 71.35 -18.77
C LEU A 804 -8.93 70.50 -17.70
N ALA A 805 -8.19 69.57 -17.09
CA ALA A 805 -8.68 68.77 -15.98
C ALA A 805 -9.01 69.66 -14.75
N GLU A 806 -8.14 70.61 -14.38
CA GLU A 806 -8.42 71.53 -13.27
C GLU A 806 -9.66 72.39 -13.51
N VAL A 807 -9.77 73.01 -14.69
CA VAL A 807 -10.89 73.90 -15.05
C VAL A 807 -12.20 73.12 -15.16
N SER A 808 -12.18 71.93 -15.74
CA SER A 808 -13.38 71.08 -15.83
C SER A 808 -13.87 70.60 -14.46
N VAL A 809 -12.96 70.22 -13.55
CA VAL A 809 -13.32 69.84 -12.17
C VAL A 809 -13.91 71.01 -11.40
N LEU A 810 -13.31 72.20 -11.53
CA LEU A 810 -13.86 73.43 -10.94
C LEU A 810 -15.26 73.74 -11.49
N ALA A 811 -15.48 73.57 -12.80
CA ALA A 811 -16.79 73.75 -13.43
C ALA A 811 -17.82 72.70 -12.95
N MET A 812 -17.42 71.43 -12.77
CA MET A 812 -18.28 70.39 -12.21
C MET A 812 -18.71 70.70 -10.77
N MET A 813 -17.80 71.21 -9.93
CA MET A 813 -18.11 71.61 -8.56
C MET A 813 -19.04 72.83 -8.51
N ALA A 814 -18.83 73.82 -9.37
CA ALA A 814 -19.74 74.95 -9.53
C ALA A 814 -21.14 74.47 -9.97
N GLY A 815 -21.22 73.52 -10.91
CA GLY A 815 -22.46 72.88 -11.33
C GLY A 815 -23.22 72.21 -10.18
N ALA A 816 -22.52 71.53 -9.28
CA ALA A 816 -23.14 70.91 -8.13
C ALA A 816 -23.60 71.91 -7.06
N ALA A 817 -22.80 72.96 -6.80
CA ALA A 817 -23.20 74.06 -5.91
C ALA A 817 -24.48 74.76 -6.40
N MET A 818 -24.61 74.92 -7.72
CA MET A 818 -25.81 75.44 -8.37
C MET A 818 -27.03 74.52 -8.18
N VAL A 819 -26.87 73.20 -8.28
CA VAL A 819 -27.96 72.22 -8.06
C VAL A 819 -28.39 72.14 -6.60
N ASP A 820 -27.46 72.32 -5.65
CA ASP A 820 -27.75 72.37 -4.21
C ASP A 820 -28.18 73.77 -3.72
N GLU A 821 -28.43 74.72 -4.63
CA GLU A 821 -28.93 76.08 -4.39
C GLU A 821 -27.97 77.00 -3.59
N GLU A 822 -26.67 76.66 -3.53
CA GLU A 822 -25.64 77.53 -2.94
C GLU A 822 -25.01 78.46 -3.98
N TYR A 823 -25.76 79.49 -4.38
CA TYR A 823 -25.33 80.39 -5.45
C TYR A 823 -24.05 81.19 -5.13
N ASN A 824 -23.81 81.54 -3.85
CA ASN A 824 -22.61 82.28 -3.43
C ASN A 824 -21.32 81.44 -3.50
N THR A 825 -21.38 80.13 -3.24
CA THR A 825 -20.23 79.24 -3.46
C THR A 825 -20.03 78.97 -4.95
N CYS A 826 -21.12 78.79 -5.71
CA CYS A 826 -21.06 78.68 -7.17
C CYS A 826 -20.40 79.90 -7.82
N TYR A 827 -20.78 81.11 -7.41
CA TYR A 827 -20.19 82.36 -7.89
C TYR A 827 -18.67 82.42 -7.68
N ARG A 828 -18.19 82.05 -6.49
CA ARG A 828 -16.75 82.01 -6.17
C ARG A 828 -16.00 80.96 -6.99
N LEU A 829 -16.63 79.82 -7.25
CA LEU A 829 -16.05 78.79 -8.11
C LEU A 829 -15.99 79.23 -9.58
N CYS A 830 -16.99 79.98 -10.05
CA CYS A 830 -16.98 80.60 -11.39
C CYS A 830 -15.84 81.61 -11.56
N GLN A 831 -15.54 82.41 -10.53
CA GLN A 831 -14.35 83.29 -10.53
C GLN A 831 -13.07 82.46 -10.65
N ALA A 832 -12.92 81.44 -9.80
CA ALA A 832 -11.74 80.57 -9.82
C ALA A 832 -11.57 79.81 -11.15
N THR A 833 -12.67 79.39 -11.81
CA THR A 833 -12.62 78.75 -13.14
C THR A 833 -12.11 79.71 -14.20
N VAL A 834 -12.57 80.96 -14.19
CA VAL A 834 -12.24 81.96 -15.20
C VAL A 834 -10.81 82.46 -15.02
N ASP A 835 -10.40 82.75 -13.78
CA ASP A 835 -9.01 83.13 -13.48
C ASP A 835 -8.02 82.05 -13.94
N LYS A 836 -8.36 80.78 -13.72
CA LYS A 836 -7.56 79.64 -14.20
C LYS A 836 -7.60 79.48 -15.72
N ALA A 837 -8.75 79.64 -16.36
CA ALA A 837 -8.87 79.57 -17.82
C ALA A 837 -8.09 80.71 -18.52
N GLN A 838 -8.03 81.90 -17.93
CA GLN A 838 -7.25 83.04 -18.43
C GLN A 838 -5.73 82.87 -18.26
N SER A 839 -5.29 82.00 -17.35
CA SER A 839 -3.87 81.68 -17.18
C SER A 839 -3.27 80.80 -18.28
N ILE A 840 -4.06 80.42 -19.29
CA ILE A 840 -3.63 79.58 -20.41
C ILE A 840 -2.56 80.27 -21.27
N THR A 841 -1.42 79.61 -21.46
CA THR A 841 -0.34 80.13 -22.30
C THR A 841 -0.70 79.99 -23.78
N THR A 842 -0.50 81.03 -24.57
CA THR A 842 -0.83 81.15 -26.02
C THR A 842 -0.13 80.11 -26.93
N THR A 843 0.80 79.32 -26.40
CA THR A 843 1.53 78.24 -27.09
C THR A 843 0.78 76.90 -27.15
N SER A 844 -0.40 76.79 -26.53
CA SER A 844 -1.19 75.55 -26.49
C SER A 844 -2.02 75.34 -27.78
N ASN A 845 -2.40 74.10 -28.09
CA ASN A 845 -3.24 73.78 -29.26
C ASN A 845 -4.58 74.54 -29.24
N ARG A 846 -5.00 75.11 -30.38
CA ARG A 846 -6.24 75.90 -30.48
C ARG A 846 -7.48 75.13 -30.01
N SER A 847 -7.62 73.85 -30.39
CA SER A 847 -8.74 73.01 -29.94
C SER A 847 -8.74 72.73 -28.43
N TYR A 848 -7.57 72.73 -27.79
CA TYR A 848 -7.44 72.56 -26.34
C TYR A 848 -7.84 73.85 -25.61
N ILE A 849 -7.41 75.01 -26.11
CA ILE A 849 -7.82 76.32 -25.60
C ILE A 849 -9.34 76.47 -25.70
N ASP A 850 -9.92 76.14 -26.86
CA ASP A 850 -11.37 76.22 -27.08
C ASP A 850 -12.13 75.34 -26.06
N LYS A 851 -11.66 74.11 -25.77
CA LYS A 851 -12.27 73.21 -24.76
C LYS A 851 -12.16 73.76 -23.32
N VAL A 852 -11.01 74.32 -22.94
CA VAL A 852 -10.83 74.94 -21.61
C VAL A 852 -11.76 76.13 -21.45
N GLN A 853 -11.79 77.00 -22.46
CA GLN A 853 -12.65 78.18 -22.47
C GLN A 853 -14.12 77.79 -22.47
N GLN A 854 -14.50 76.76 -23.23
CA GLN A 854 -15.84 76.20 -23.27
C GLN A 854 -16.35 75.76 -21.89
N ALA A 855 -15.55 75.01 -21.14
CA ALA A 855 -15.93 74.58 -19.80
C ALA A 855 -16.14 75.76 -18.83
N ALA A 856 -15.35 76.83 -18.96
CA ALA A 856 -15.41 78.01 -18.10
C ALA A 856 -16.59 78.94 -18.41
N TRP A 857 -16.85 79.29 -19.68
CA TRP A 857 -17.93 80.23 -20.00
C TRP A 857 -19.33 79.59 -19.85
N GLN A 858 -19.48 78.30 -20.15
CA GLN A 858 -20.78 77.61 -20.08
C GLN A 858 -21.33 77.57 -18.65
N ILE A 859 -20.49 77.29 -17.66
CA ILE A 859 -20.93 77.27 -16.26
C ILE A 859 -21.30 78.66 -15.76
N CYS A 860 -20.54 79.69 -16.17
CA CYS A 860 -20.85 81.08 -15.88
C CYS A 860 -22.18 81.51 -16.52
N PHE A 861 -22.40 81.17 -17.79
CA PHE A 861 -23.65 81.47 -18.50
C PHE A 861 -24.86 80.80 -17.83
N ASN A 862 -24.72 79.53 -17.43
CA ASN A 862 -25.77 78.79 -16.74
C ASN A 862 -26.16 79.44 -15.40
N LEU A 863 -25.18 79.91 -14.60
CA LEU A 863 -25.46 80.62 -13.35
C LEU A 863 -26.14 81.97 -13.59
N GLY A 864 -25.72 82.73 -14.60
CA GLY A 864 -26.31 84.04 -14.94
C GLY A 864 -27.76 83.97 -15.42
N LYS A 865 -28.09 82.91 -16.17
CA LYS A 865 -29.43 82.64 -16.71
C LYS A 865 -30.47 82.29 -15.62
N LEU A 866 -30.05 81.81 -14.45
CA LEU A 866 -30.96 81.35 -13.41
C LEU A 866 -31.79 82.46 -12.78
N GLU A 867 -33.10 82.46 -13.06
CA GLU A 867 -34.05 83.39 -12.45
C GLU A 867 -34.29 83.14 -10.96
N ALA A 868 -33.93 81.96 -10.45
CA ALA A 868 -34.10 81.58 -9.05
C ALA A 868 -33.13 82.27 -8.08
N TRP A 869 -32.10 82.96 -8.59
CA TRP A 869 -31.14 83.69 -7.78
C TRP A 869 -31.46 85.19 -7.78
N ASP A 870 -31.75 85.72 -6.60
CA ASP A 870 -32.25 87.07 -6.38
C ASP A 870 -31.18 88.18 -6.58
N ASP A 871 -29.88 87.84 -6.55
CA ASP A 871 -28.78 88.81 -6.67
C ASP A 871 -28.47 89.14 -8.13
N THR A 872 -29.17 90.13 -8.67
CA THR A 872 -29.06 90.56 -10.07
C THR A 872 -27.69 91.13 -10.43
N LEU A 873 -27.03 91.79 -9.47
CA LEU A 873 -25.70 92.38 -9.66
C LEU A 873 -24.64 91.31 -9.89
N ARG A 874 -24.58 90.28 -9.04
CA ARG A 874 -23.63 89.18 -9.23
C ARG A 874 -23.97 88.31 -10.45
N ARG A 875 -25.24 88.23 -10.86
CA ARG A 875 -25.65 87.56 -12.13
C ARG A 875 -25.12 88.26 -13.36
N LEU A 876 -25.25 89.59 -13.42
CA LEU A 876 -24.64 90.40 -14.47
C LEU A 876 -23.12 90.22 -14.47
N ASP A 877 -22.51 90.15 -13.28
CA ASP A 877 -21.07 89.97 -13.15
C ASP A 877 -20.57 88.62 -13.69
N VAL A 878 -21.30 87.53 -13.43
CA VAL A 878 -20.97 86.20 -13.97
C VAL A 878 -21.14 86.14 -15.48
N LEU A 879 -22.16 86.79 -16.03
CA LEU A 879 -22.33 86.92 -17.48
C LEU A 879 -21.21 87.75 -18.10
N ALA A 880 -20.75 88.81 -17.43
CA ALA A 880 -19.58 89.57 -17.86
C ALA A 880 -18.30 88.70 -17.83
N MET A 881 -18.11 87.89 -16.78
CA MET A 881 -17.01 86.92 -16.71
C MET A 881 -17.10 85.91 -17.88
N ALA A 882 -18.29 85.41 -18.21
CA ALA A 882 -18.50 84.51 -19.35
C ALA A 882 -18.07 85.17 -20.68
N LEU A 883 -18.42 86.45 -20.90
CA LEU A 883 -18.03 87.20 -22.11
C LEU A 883 -16.51 87.35 -22.28
N THR A 884 -15.73 87.30 -21.19
CA THR A 884 -14.26 87.37 -21.29
C THR A 884 -13.61 86.11 -21.83
N VAL A 885 -14.31 84.96 -21.73
CA VAL A 885 -13.78 83.63 -22.07
C VAL A 885 -14.55 82.99 -23.23
N CYS A 886 -15.74 83.50 -23.57
CA CYS A 886 -16.63 82.95 -24.60
C CYS A 886 -16.05 83.05 -26.02
N PRO A 887 -16.23 82.03 -26.88
CA PRO A 887 -15.96 82.13 -28.31
C PRO A 887 -16.91 83.15 -28.96
N VAL A 888 -16.48 83.72 -30.09
CA VAL A 888 -17.22 84.80 -30.77
C VAL A 888 -18.62 84.36 -31.23
N GLU A 889 -18.82 83.06 -31.46
CA GLU A 889 -20.07 82.48 -31.96
C GLU A 889 -21.22 82.54 -30.93
N ASP A 890 -20.94 82.25 -29.65
CA ASP A 890 -21.95 82.18 -28.58
C ASP A 890 -22.14 83.50 -27.83
N MET A 891 -21.34 84.52 -28.17
CA MET A 891 -21.35 85.83 -27.52
C MET A 891 -22.72 86.53 -27.63
N HIS A 892 -23.45 86.28 -28.73
CA HIS A 892 -24.77 86.87 -28.96
C HIS A 892 -25.80 86.39 -27.92
N ASP A 893 -25.79 85.11 -27.59
CA ASP A 893 -26.74 84.51 -26.65
C ASP A 893 -26.49 84.99 -25.21
N ILE A 894 -25.22 85.14 -24.84
CA ILE A 894 -24.82 85.70 -23.53
C ILE A 894 -25.23 87.17 -23.44
N LEU A 895 -24.98 87.96 -24.48
CA LEU A 895 -25.35 89.39 -24.54
C LEU A 895 -26.86 89.59 -24.50
N ALA A 896 -27.65 88.72 -25.14
CA ALA A 896 -29.10 88.80 -25.09
C ALA A 896 -29.63 88.64 -23.66
N VAL A 897 -29.10 87.66 -22.91
CA VAL A 897 -29.46 87.46 -21.50
C VAL A 897 -28.95 88.62 -20.64
N TYR A 898 -27.71 89.08 -20.86
CA TYR A 898 -27.13 90.23 -20.15
C TYR A 898 -27.97 91.50 -20.32
N GLN A 899 -28.30 91.87 -21.56
CA GLN A 899 -29.11 93.06 -21.88
C GLN A 899 -30.53 92.94 -21.32
N SER A 900 -31.13 91.74 -21.31
CA SER A 900 -32.46 91.52 -20.73
C SER A 900 -32.46 91.73 -19.20
N LEU A 901 -31.37 91.37 -18.52
CA LEU A 901 -31.22 91.56 -17.07
C LEU A 901 -30.87 93.01 -16.73
N GLU A 902 -30.01 93.65 -17.54
CA GLU A 902 -29.66 95.07 -17.42
C GLU A 902 -30.87 95.97 -17.66
N GLN A 903 -31.75 95.64 -18.62
CA GLN A 903 -33.01 96.38 -18.83
C GLN A 903 -33.97 96.25 -17.64
N LYS A 904 -34.00 95.08 -16.98
CA LYS A 904 -34.80 94.85 -15.77
C LYS A 904 -34.23 95.58 -14.54
N HIS A 905 -32.91 95.76 -14.48
CA HIS A 905 -32.20 96.48 -13.42
C HIS A 905 -31.10 97.38 -14.01
N PRO A 906 -31.42 98.61 -14.44
CA PRO A 906 -30.44 99.49 -15.07
C PRO A 906 -29.36 99.91 -14.06
N LEU A 907 -28.10 99.69 -14.43
CA LEU A 907 -26.88 100.03 -13.65
C LEU A 907 -26.61 101.54 -13.57
N SER A 908 -27.62 102.34 -13.25
CA SER A 908 -27.56 103.81 -13.31
C SER A 908 -26.81 104.46 -12.13
N ASN A 909 -26.41 103.69 -11.11
CA ASN A 909 -25.78 104.21 -9.89
C ASN A 909 -24.30 103.78 -9.77
N PRO A 910 -23.33 104.72 -9.68
CA PRO A 910 -21.92 104.39 -9.49
C PRO A 910 -21.62 103.70 -8.14
N GLN A 911 -22.55 103.74 -7.17
CA GLN A 911 -22.42 103.01 -5.91
C GLN A 911 -22.63 101.50 -6.04
N ASP A 912 -23.37 101.02 -7.04
CA ASP A 912 -23.65 99.59 -7.22
C ASP A 912 -22.42 98.85 -7.78
N ILE A 913 -21.62 99.53 -8.62
CA ILE A 913 -20.33 99.04 -9.14
C ILE A 913 -19.29 98.96 -8.01
N ILE A 914 -19.24 99.98 -7.13
CA ILE A 914 -18.35 100.00 -5.96
C ILE A 914 -18.77 98.95 -4.93
N GLN A 915 -20.08 98.67 -4.77
CA GLN A 915 -20.59 97.59 -3.93
C GLN A 915 -20.25 96.20 -4.47
N LEU A 916 -20.25 96.02 -5.80
CA LEU A 916 -19.79 94.79 -6.45
C LEU A 916 -18.28 94.55 -6.24
N GLU A 917 -17.44 95.58 -6.44
CA GLU A 917 -15.99 95.49 -6.21
C GLU A 917 -15.61 95.26 -4.74
N SER A 918 -16.29 95.93 -3.81
CA SER A 918 -16.09 95.71 -2.37
C SER A 918 -16.56 94.33 -1.90
N ARG A 919 -17.69 93.83 -2.41
CA ARG A 919 -18.17 92.46 -2.11
C ARG A 919 -17.29 91.37 -2.72
N ARG A 920 -16.71 91.59 -3.92
CA ARG A 920 -15.67 90.71 -4.48
C ARG A 920 -14.47 90.60 -3.53
N TYR A 921 -14.08 91.71 -2.88
CA TYR A 921 -12.96 91.76 -1.93
C TYR A 921 -13.27 91.07 -0.59
N ASP A 922 -14.46 91.28 -0.01
CA ASP A 922 -14.88 90.63 1.25
C ASP A 922 -15.03 89.11 1.12
N ASP A 923 -15.55 88.62 -0.02
CA ASP A 923 -15.70 87.19 -0.31
C ASP A 923 -14.34 86.48 -0.53
N THR A 924 -13.29 87.22 -0.94
CA THR A 924 -11.91 86.69 -1.01
C THR A 924 -11.23 86.59 0.37
N MET A 925 -11.52 87.51 1.30
CA MET A 925 -11.01 87.47 2.68
C MET A 925 -11.66 86.37 3.55
N ALA A 926 -12.94 86.06 3.32
CA ALA A 926 -13.62 84.91 3.96
C ALA A 926 -13.01 83.54 3.53
N LEU A 927 -12.27 83.52 2.42
CA LEU A 927 -11.58 82.35 1.87
C LEU A 927 -10.29 82.00 2.63
N GLU A 928 -9.70 82.98 3.34
CA GLU A 928 -8.49 82.78 4.17
C GLU A 928 -8.83 82.50 5.64
N THR A 929 -9.93 83.07 6.15
CA THR A 929 -10.32 82.97 7.57
C THR A 929 -11.06 81.68 7.96
N SER A 930 -11.45 80.82 7.01
CA SER A 930 -12.02 79.50 7.34
C SER A 930 -10.98 78.44 7.74
N ARG A 931 -9.67 78.79 7.72
CA ARG A 931 -8.61 78.03 8.39
C ARG A 931 -8.08 78.82 9.59
N GLY A 932 -8.72 78.59 10.74
CA GLY A 932 -8.06 78.72 12.03
C GLY A 932 -8.62 79.76 12.98
N VAL A 933 -9.74 79.44 13.65
CA VAL A 933 -9.92 79.65 15.12
C VAL A 933 -10.97 78.63 15.61
N ALA A 934 -10.54 77.38 15.84
CA ALA A 934 -11.29 76.41 16.64
C ALA A 934 -10.36 75.66 17.62
N GLY A 935 -9.25 76.29 17.97
CA GLY A 935 -8.45 75.97 19.14
C GLY A 935 -8.38 77.25 19.97
N TRP A 936 -8.51 77.12 21.29
CA TRP A 936 -8.36 78.16 22.33
C TRP A 936 -9.62 78.75 22.97
N GLN A 937 -10.81 78.75 22.36
CA GLN A 937 -12.04 79.18 23.07
C GLN A 937 -12.91 78.04 23.63
N GLY A 938 -12.78 76.80 23.14
CA GLY A 938 -13.42 75.61 23.75
C GLY A 938 -12.63 74.94 24.88
N LEU A 939 -11.39 75.39 25.11
CA LEU A 939 -10.43 74.81 26.07
C LEU A 939 -10.37 75.58 27.41
N LEU A 940 -11.06 76.73 27.53
CA LEU A 940 -11.10 77.54 28.76
C LEU A 940 -12.41 77.40 29.56
N GLU A 941 -13.44 76.75 29.02
CA GLU A 941 -14.68 76.44 29.75
C GLU A 941 -14.73 75.01 30.31
N SER A 942 -13.92 74.10 29.78
CA SER A 942 -13.85 72.69 30.18
C SER A 942 -12.82 72.40 31.29
N ALA A 943 -12.14 73.44 31.79
CA ALA A 943 -11.08 73.34 32.82
C ALA A 943 -11.49 73.86 34.21
N LYS A 944 -12.80 73.98 34.53
CA LYS A 944 -13.26 74.48 35.84
C LYS A 944 -14.02 73.53 36.76
N LYS A 945 -14.25 72.26 36.39
CA LYS A 945 -14.70 71.23 37.35
C LYS A 945 -14.18 69.84 36.96
N ARG A 946 -13.00 69.46 37.48
CA ARG A 946 -12.60 68.05 37.66
C ARG A 946 -12.78 67.69 39.14
N GLN A 947 -13.47 66.60 39.43
CA GLN A 947 -13.05 65.55 40.39
C GLN A 947 -14.06 64.38 40.34
N TRP A 948 -13.70 63.24 39.70
CA TRP A 948 -13.11 61.99 40.27
C TRP A 948 -14.17 61.24 41.14
N ILE A 949 -14.50 59.92 41.07
CA ILE A 949 -13.73 58.69 40.82
C ILE A 949 -14.63 57.41 40.91
N ILE A 950 -14.28 56.35 40.15
CA ILE A 950 -14.36 54.86 40.35
C ILE A 950 -15.71 54.10 40.47
N GLY A 951 -15.86 53.03 39.64
CA GLY A 951 -16.80 51.90 39.80
C GLY A 951 -17.40 51.37 38.48
N ASP A 952 -16.58 50.95 37.50
CA ASP A 952 -16.32 49.52 37.13
C ASP A 952 -17.58 48.64 37.01
N LEU A 953 -18.02 48.32 35.78
CA LEU A 953 -17.60 47.18 34.94
C LEU A 953 -17.89 45.79 35.56
N LEU A 954 -18.72 45.03 34.81
CA LEU A 954 -19.13 43.62 34.96
C LEU A 954 -20.34 43.32 35.88
N LYS A 955 -21.50 43.07 35.27
CA LYS A 955 -22.10 41.72 35.11
C LYS A 955 -23.57 41.74 34.66
N ALA A 956 -23.88 40.74 33.82
CA ALA A 956 -25.16 40.05 33.62
C ALA A 956 -26.35 40.87 33.06
N GLY A 957 -27.16 40.41 32.11
CA GLY A 957 -27.35 39.08 31.53
C GLY A 957 -28.84 38.76 31.44
N VAL A 958 -29.27 38.30 30.24
CA VAL A 958 -30.35 37.32 29.94
C VAL A 958 -31.81 37.80 30.21
N TYR A 959 -32.84 37.63 29.37
CA TYR A 959 -33.30 36.58 28.43
C TYR A 959 -34.06 37.20 27.21
N ASP A 960 -33.95 36.74 25.95
CA ASP A 960 -34.38 35.46 25.30
C ASP A 960 -35.88 35.47 24.93
N ASP A 961 -36.44 34.90 23.85
CA ASP A 961 -35.94 34.13 22.70
C ASP A 961 -37.10 34.03 21.66
N GLY A 962 -36.83 33.56 20.42
CA GLY A 962 -37.87 32.85 19.64
C GLY A 962 -37.90 32.95 18.11
N ALA A 963 -37.12 32.09 17.45
CA ALA A 963 -37.48 31.24 16.30
C ALA A 963 -37.42 31.76 14.83
N SER A 964 -36.29 31.43 14.19
CA SER A 964 -36.12 30.58 12.98
C SER A 964 -36.96 30.77 11.69
N SER A 965 -36.22 30.99 10.60
CA SER A 965 -36.55 30.83 9.17
C SER A 965 -36.78 29.35 8.79
N PRO A 966 -37.26 29.00 7.56
CA PRO A 966 -36.34 28.88 6.41
C PRO A 966 -36.92 29.08 4.97
N THR A 967 -35.98 29.27 4.04
CA THR A 967 -35.93 28.78 2.63
C THR A 967 -36.73 29.39 1.46
N SER A 968 -35.99 29.36 0.34
CA SER A 968 -36.16 29.81 -1.05
C SER A 968 -37.19 29.08 -1.91
N GLN A 969 -37.69 29.77 -2.93
CA GLN A 969 -38.11 29.38 -4.30
C GLN A 969 -39.14 30.45 -4.74
N GLY A 970 -39.22 30.99 -5.95
CA GLY A 970 -38.64 30.73 -7.26
C GLY A 970 -39.54 31.47 -8.26
N ASP A 971 -38.95 32.04 -9.32
CA ASP A 971 -39.63 32.72 -10.42
C ASP A 971 -40.79 31.91 -11.04
N GLN A 972 -41.77 32.62 -11.61
CA GLN A 972 -42.28 32.31 -12.95
C GLN A 972 -43.10 33.47 -13.56
N HIS A 973 -42.57 33.97 -14.69
CA HIS A 973 -43.19 34.46 -15.94
C HIS A 973 -44.64 35.00 -15.97
N VAL A 974 -44.86 36.09 -16.72
CA VAL A 974 -45.46 36.12 -18.08
C VAL A 974 -45.60 37.57 -18.57
N ASP A 975 -45.35 37.76 -19.87
CA ASP A 975 -45.43 38.97 -20.69
C ASP A 975 -46.83 39.62 -20.85
N PHE A 976 -46.82 40.77 -21.54
CA PHE A 976 -47.85 41.39 -22.39
C PHE A 976 -48.68 42.59 -21.87
N ASP A 977 -48.34 43.74 -22.47
CA ASP A 977 -49.17 44.78 -23.06
C ASP A 977 -50.23 45.59 -22.28
N SER A 978 -50.10 46.90 -22.50
CA SER A 978 -51.14 47.85 -22.94
C SER A 978 -51.53 49.02 -22.02
N ASN A 979 -51.31 50.21 -22.59
CA ASN A 979 -52.16 51.41 -22.60
C ASN A 979 -52.37 52.30 -21.33
N HIS A 980 -51.71 53.46 -21.44
CA HIS A 980 -52.28 54.83 -21.32
C HIS A 980 -52.30 55.57 -19.96
N PRO A 981 -52.28 56.92 -19.98
CA PRO A 981 -51.26 57.71 -19.28
C PRO A 981 -51.83 58.62 -18.18
N GLY A 982 -51.00 58.96 -17.19
CA GLY A 982 -51.34 59.96 -16.17
C GLY A 982 -50.08 60.63 -15.65
N GLY A 983 -49.87 61.89 -16.06
CA GLY A 983 -48.67 62.66 -15.73
C GLY A 983 -48.55 63.00 -14.24
N VAL A 984 -47.32 62.94 -13.74
CA VAL A 984 -46.89 63.59 -12.50
C VAL A 984 -45.62 64.37 -12.82
N GLY A 985 -45.66 65.70 -12.64
CA GLY A 985 -44.59 66.62 -13.00
C GLY A 985 -43.29 66.38 -12.22
N LYS A 986 -42.15 66.50 -12.91
CA LYS A 986 -40.79 66.45 -12.36
C LYS A 986 -40.59 67.48 -11.22
N ARG A 987 -39.88 67.11 -10.15
CA ARG A 987 -39.56 68.03 -9.03
C ARG A 987 -38.62 69.14 -9.52
N LYS A 988 -38.70 70.35 -8.95
CA LYS A 988 -37.86 71.53 -9.30
C LYS A 988 -36.34 71.21 -9.31
N ARG A 989 -35.89 70.32 -8.43
CA ARG A 989 -34.51 69.79 -8.37
C ARG A 989 -34.13 68.99 -9.64
N ASP A 990 -35.06 68.23 -10.20
CA ASP A 990 -34.85 67.46 -11.44
C ASP A 990 -34.83 68.37 -12.66
N GLN A 991 -35.58 69.48 -12.64
CA GLN A 991 -35.55 70.51 -13.70
C GLN A 991 -34.22 71.28 -13.71
N LEU A 992 -33.66 71.62 -12.55
CA LEU A 992 -32.31 72.20 -12.47
C LEU A 992 -31.23 71.20 -12.92
N ARG A 993 -31.42 69.91 -12.64
CA ARG A 993 -30.53 68.84 -13.11
C ARG A 993 -30.60 68.64 -14.64
N ASP A 994 -31.76 68.87 -15.25
CA ASP A 994 -31.96 68.86 -16.70
C ASP A 994 -31.36 70.13 -17.36
N ILE A 995 -31.45 71.32 -16.73
CA ILE A 995 -30.84 72.57 -17.23
C ILE A 995 -29.30 72.51 -17.19
N VAL A 996 -28.75 71.93 -16.13
CA VAL A 996 -27.29 71.75 -15.96
C VAL A 996 -26.80 70.51 -16.71
N GLY A 997 -27.71 69.72 -17.29
CA GLY A 997 -27.35 68.57 -18.09
C GLY A 997 -26.60 67.52 -17.28
N GLY A 998 -27.27 66.85 -16.34
CA GLY A 998 -26.79 65.64 -15.66
C GLY A 998 -25.28 65.65 -15.40
N VAL A 999 -24.83 66.52 -14.49
CA VAL A 999 -23.44 66.73 -14.00
C VAL A 999 -22.45 65.70 -14.57
N GLY A 1000 -21.88 66.03 -15.73
CA GLY A 1000 -20.88 65.23 -16.46
C GLY A 1000 -21.23 64.93 -17.92
N GLY A 1001 -22.52 64.78 -18.27
CA GLY A 1001 -22.93 64.29 -19.60
C GLY A 1001 -22.53 65.18 -20.78
N TRP A 1002 -22.50 66.50 -20.59
CA TRP A 1002 -22.20 67.46 -21.66
C TRP A 1002 -20.70 67.74 -21.82
N LEU A 1003 -19.88 67.41 -20.81
CA LEU A 1003 -18.43 67.59 -20.84
C LEU A 1003 -17.69 66.40 -21.46
N PHE A 1004 -18.34 65.23 -21.56
CA PHE A 1004 -17.70 63.98 -22.00
C PHE A 1004 -18.42 63.25 -23.15
N GLN A 1005 -19.36 63.90 -23.84
CA GLN A 1005 -19.83 63.41 -25.15
C GLN A 1005 -18.84 63.81 -26.24
N GLN A 1006 -17.87 62.92 -26.51
CA GLN A 1006 -17.21 62.76 -27.81
C GLN A 1006 -17.31 61.30 -28.24
#